data_AF-A0AAD6X1T3-F1
#
_entry.id   AF-A0AAD6X1T3-F1
#
_cell.length_a   1.000
_cell.length_b   1.000
_cell.length_c   1.000
_cell.angle_alpha   90.00
_cell.angle_beta   90.00
_cell.angle_gamma   90.00
#
_symmetry.space_group_name_H-M   'P 1'
#
loop_
_entity.id
_entity.type
_entity.pdbx_description
1 polymer ?
#
loop_
_entity_poly.entity_id
_entity_poly.type
_entity_poly.pdbx_seq_one_letter_code
_entity_poly.pdbx_strand_id
1 'polypeptide(L)'
;MAGIPPQLLAMLMSACREGDKLFEGGKIDAAKAKYLSEARRIVGPTLCLPSTPGEGLGGVISTVYTELKNSIKIAILMGCFLGMAKCLAHEKDIEMALAWLEETNALYRCTYFLATDPLYDWIDFNISEPPELRMFRARALCLASELFLGLGNTGTATTRRFAAASTLQPLTPELTTIVNMPLLAKLHQTRHPDPQKVLASEVQSPALQVRGSWKRLNIAKPGGVTEGRENFACFIWNSQFYVAGGRKSSLGPWYRDLWAIDLENLTAWRRLPEYPRGMRQSGMFTGWSMLVHNDTAILFTGGPTVDVLDLVTETWTSFRTTYTPTAADIQAGVKDGWPYPRELCNDATIQIAHNKMYVFGGDHGTTSVVCNLFMELDLTTRKWRRLTGYVRAPQHGDYSCPGPRKSVSGWVSTDKKRIFLLFGQADRQGASLKNEAHGAESAFGYEDMWSWGIAEERWRRERMSGNPPCARTEMACTYNDKLQKTIVFGGYMPTLPTIVLEQGMQFDFSYFADTFVYDTTLKTPTFPNDSPTLAAPKGKQVLTQGFPTYRCQAQLASDPKTGRTYMFGGFTNNQYIPTRSKLFSRSFGDLWELRIDEVGGHFDEVNVEEEMRSAKAGPWQWCFSCAAAGPWRKCGGSCKGRVFLCGEACLKEGWKEHKTMHACKKA
;
A
#
# COMPACT_ATOMS: atom_id res chain seq x y z
N MET A 1 5.82 -29.57 26.17
CA MET A 1 6.38 -30.40 25.08
C MET A 1 7.72 -30.93 25.55
N ALA A 2 7.93 -32.25 25.54
CA ALA A 2 9.21 -32.86 25.91
C ALA A 2 10.29 -32.44 24.89
N GLY A 3 11.48 -32.07 25.37
CA GLY A 3 12.59 -31.65 24.52
C GLY A 3 12.93 -32.71 23.47
N ILE A 4 12.94 -32.32 22.20
CA ILE A 4 13.34 -33.20 21.10
C ILE A 4 14.84 -33.53 21.29
N PRO A 5 15.25 -34.81 21.26
CA PRO A 5 16.66 -35.15 21.37
C PRO A 5 17.49 -34.44 20.29
N PRO A 6 18.61 -33.77 20.63
CA PRO A 6 19.45 -33.05 19.66
C PRO A 6 19.87 -33.89 18.45
N GLN A 7 20.01 -35.21 18.66
CA GLN A 7 20.34 -36.18 17.61
C GLN A 7 19.21 -36.33 16.57
N LEU A 8 17.95 -36.30 17.01
CA LEU A 8 16.79 -36.37 16.12
C LEU A 8 16.63 -35.07 15.32
N LEU A 9 16.89 -33.92 15.95
CA LEU A 9 16.90 -32.62 15.26
C LEU A 9 18.03 -32.56 14.21
N ALA A 10 19.25 -33.00 14.56
CA ALA A 10 20.37 -33.05 13.64
C ALA A 10 20.12 -34.00 12.44
N MET A 11 19.48 -35.14 12.68
CA MET A 11 19.12 -36.10 11.63
C MET A 11 18.03 -35.54 10.71
N LEU A 12 17.01 -34.89 11.27
CA LEU A 12 15.90 -34.31 10.49
C LEU A 12 16.33 -33.09 9.67
N MET A 13 17.32 -32.33 10.14
CA MET A 13 17.91 -31.20 9.40
C MET A 13 18.93 -31.64 8.33
N SER A 14 19.27 -32.94 8.26
CA SER A 14 20.22 -33.48 7.29
C SER A 14 19.82 -33.22 5.83
N ALA A 15 18.51 -33.26 5.53
CA ALA A 15 18.02 -33.05 4.16
C ALA A 15 18.25 -31.62 3.64
N CYS A 16 17.99 -30.60 4.47
CA CYS A 16 18.32 -29.21 4.14
C CYS A 16 19.84 -29.03 3.98
N ARG A 17 20.63 -29.66 4.86
CA ARG A 17 22.11 -29.61 4.79
C ARG A 17 22.66 -30.21 3.50
N GLU A 18 22.05 -31.26 2.96
CA GLU A 18 22.46 -31.82 1.68
C GLU A 18 22.20 -30.84 0.53
N GLY A 19 21.02 -30.21 0.49
CA GLY A 19 20.71 -29.14 -0.47
C GLY A 19 21.69 -27.96 -0.34
N ASP A 20 21.98 -27.53 0.89
CA ASP A 20 22.93 -26.44 1.17
C ASP A 20 24.34 -26.79 0.66
N LYS A 21 24.83 -28.01 0.91
CA LYS A 21 26.12 -28.49 0.38
C LYS A 21 26.16 -28.50 -1.15
N LEU A 22 25.07 -28.89 -1.81
CA LEU A 22 24.97 -28.87 -3.27
C LEU A 22 25.03 -27.43 -3.80
N PHE A 23 24.31 -26.51 -3.16
CA PHE A 23 24.32 -25.08 -3.51
C PHE A 23 25.72 -24.47 -3.32
N GLU A 24 26.36 -24.69 -2.17
CA GLU A 24 27.72 -24.24 -1.86
C GLU A 24 28.76 -24.82 -2.82
N GLY A 25 28.54 -26.06 -3.29
CA GLY A 25 29.36 -26.70 -4.33
C GLY A 25 29.05 -26.25 -5.77
N GLY A 26 28.19 -25.24 -5.97
CA GLY A 26 27.81 -24.72 -7.28
C GLY A 26 26.85 -25.61 -8.09
N LYS A 27 26.30 -26.67 -7.50
CA LYS A 27 25.38 -27.61 -8.16
C LYS A 27 23.92 -27.16 -8.00
N ILE A 28 23.59 -26.01 -8.59
CA ILE A 28 22.33 -25.29 -8.35
C ILE A 28 21.08 -26.13 -8.70
N ASP A 29 21.05 -26.80 -9.86
CA ASP A 29 19.89 -27.63 -10.25
C ASP A 29 19.69 -28.84 -9.33
N ALA A 30 20.78 -29.49 -8.90
CA ALA A 30 20.72 -30.59 -7.96
C ALA A 30 20.23 -30.11 -6.59
N ALA A 31 20.64 -28.92 -6.14
CA ALA A 31 20.16 -28.31 -4.91
C ALA A 31 18.65 -28.03 -4.99
N LYS A 32 18.17 -27.39 -6.08
CA LYS A 32 16.73 -27.15 -6.33
C LYS A 32 15.93 -28.45 -6.29
N ALA A 33 16.38 -29.48 -7.01
CA ALA A 33 15.71 -30.78 -7.03
C ALA A 33 15.64 -31.41 -5.63
N LYS A 34 16.72 -31.30 -4.84
CA LYS A 34 16.77 -31.81 -3.47
C LYS A 34 15.77 -31.09 -2.56
N TYR A 35 15.77 -29.76 -2.54
CA TYR A 35 14.86 -28.98 -1.72
C TYR A 35 13.39 -29.24 -2.10
N LEU A 36 13.07 -29.28 -3.40
CA LEU A 36 11.70 -29.54 -3.86
C LEU A 36 11.24 -30.96 -3.53
N SER A 37 12.11 -31.96 -3.71
CA SER A 37 11.81 -33.35 -3.36
C SER A 37 11.50 -33.49 -1.86
N GLU A 38 12.29 -32.84 -1.01
CA GLU A 38 12.09 -32.88 0.44
C GLU A 38 10.82 -32.13 0.87
N ALA A 39 10.55 -30.97 0.27
CA ALA A 39 9.31 -30.24 0.49
C ALA A 39 8.10 -31.12 0.14
N ARG A 40 8.07 -31.73 -1.05
CA ARG A 40 6.99 -32.61 -1.51
C ARG A 40 6.82 -33.86 -0.64
N ARG A 41 7.90 -34.37 -0.04
CA ARG A 41 7.83 -35.47 0.94
C ARG A 41 7.02 -35.06 2.19
N ILE A 42 7.05 -33.79 2.57
CA ILE A 42 6.35 -33.26 3.75
C ILE A 42 4.90 -32.89 3.43
N VAL A 43 4.67 -32.16 2.32
CA VAL A 43 3.35 -31.59 1.98
C VAL A 43 2.52 -32.44 1.00
N GLY A 44 3.12 -33.51 0.47
CA GLY A 44 2.52 -34.34 -0.57
C GLY A 44 2.82 -33.84 -1.99
N PRO A 45 2.62 -34.70 -3.01
CA PRO A 45 2.95 -34.39 -4.40
C PRO A 45 1.93 -33.48 -5.10
N THR A 46 0.74 -33.29 -4.52
CA THR A 46 -0.38 -32.56 -5.14
C THR A 46 -0.37 -31.07 -4.84
N LEU A 47 0.36 -30.62 -3.80
CA LEU A 47 0.42 -29.20 -3.47
C LEU A 47 1.29 -28.48 -4.51
N CYS A 48 0.72 -27.44 -5.13
CA CYS A 48 1.46 -26.52 -5.99
C CYS A 48 2.44 -25.70 -5.13
N LEU A 49 3.72 -25.70 -5.51
CA LEU A 49 4.78 -24.98 -4.82
C LEU A 49 5.63 -24.16 -5.82
N PRO A 50 5.80 -22.84 -5.62
CA PRO A 50 5.09 -22.02 -4.63
C PRO A 50 3.59 -21.95 -4.98
N SER A 51 2.74 -21.75 -3.99
CA SER A 51 1.29 -21.69 -4.18
C SER A 51 0.91 -20.47 -5.02
N THR A 52 0.07 -20.66 -6.03
CA THR A 52 -0.45 -19.60 -6.89
C THR A 52 -1.58 -18.82 -6.19
N PRO A 53 -1.50 -17.48 -6.10
CA PRO A 53 -2.63 -16.68 -5.66
C PRO A 53 -3.86 -16.91 -6.54
N GLY A 54 -5.03 -17.13 -5.92
CA GLY A 54 -6.32 -17.12 -6.61
C GLY A 54 -6.92 -18.47 -7.01
N GLU A 55 -6.15 -19.55 -7.09
CA GLU A 55 -6.67 -20.91 -7.35
C GLU A 55 -7.14 -21.59 -6.04
N GLY A 56 -8.40 -22.04 -5.99
CA GLY A 56 -8.96 -22.77 -4.84
C GLY A 56 -8.95 -22.02 -3.50
N LEU A 57 -8.54 -22.71 -2.42
CA LEU A 57 -8.31 -22.15 -1.07
C LEU A 57 -7.04 -21.24 -1.00
N GLY A 58 -6.43 -20.87 -2.14
CA GLY A 58 -5.09 -20.28 -2.31
C GLY A 58 -4.86 -18.85 -1.78
N GLY A 59 -5.24 -18.59 -0.53
CA GLY A 59 -4.85 -17.40 0.23
C GLY A 59 -3.56 -17.60 1.03
N VAL A 60 -3.35 -16.73 2.03
CA VAL A 60 -2.26 -16.89 3.02
C VAL A 60 -2.51 -18.10 3.92
N ILE A 61 -3.78 -18.37 4.26
CA ILE A 61 -4.18 -19.52 5.09
C ILE A 61 -4.23 -20.77 4.20
N SER A 62 -3.32 -21.72 4.46
CA SER A 62 -3.26 -23.01 3.78
C SER A 62 -3.67 -24.12 4.74
N THR A 63 -4.69 -24.90 4.38
CA THR A 63 -5.14 -26.05 5.18
C THR A 63 -4.01 -27.06 5.38
N VAL A 64 -3.24 -27.34 4.32
CA VAL A 64 -2.08 -28.25 4.36
C VAL A 64 -1.07 -27.80 5.40
N TYR A 65 -0.76 -26.50 5.48
CA TYR A 65 0.20 -25.99 6.47
C TYR A 65 -0.35 -25.99 7.89
N THR A 66 -1.61 -25.63 8.07
CA THR A 66 -2.26 -25.67 9.39
C THR A 66 -2.40 -27.10 9.92
N GLU A 67 -2.50 -28.10 9.05
CA GLU A 67 -2.62 -29.52 9.43
C GLU A 67 -1.29 -30.18 9.81
N LEU A 68 -0.14 -29.60 9.43
CA LEU A 68 1.18 -30.19 9.73
C LEU A 68 1.39 -30.41 11.24
N LYS A 69 0.91 -29.49 12.09
CA LYS A 69 0.96 -29.49 13.57
C LYS A 69 2.31 -29.89 14.20
N ASN A 70 3.40 -29.86 13.42
CA ASN A 70 4.72 -30.35 13.79
C ASN A 70 5.76 -29.29 13.43
N SER A 71 6.28 -28.61 14.45
CA SER A 71 7.22 -27.49 14.30
C SER A 71 8.53 -27.89 13.61
N ILE A 72 8.97 -29.15 13.73
CA ILE A 72 10.16 -29.64 13.03
C ILE A 72 9.89 -29.75 11.52
N LYS A 73 8.76 -30.34 11.12
CA LYS A 73 8.38 -30.42 9.69
C LYS A 73 8.27 -29.03 9.08
N ILE A 74 7.69 -28.08 9.83
CA ILE A 74 7.60 -26.68 9.42
C ILE A 74 9.00 -26.07 9.26
N ALA A 75 9.93 -26.34 10.18
CA ALA A 75 11.30 -25.83 10.09
C ALA A 75 12.07 -26.38 8.88
N ILE A 76 11.95 -27.68 8.60
CA ILE A 76 12.54 -28.30 7.40
C ILE A 76 11.96 -27.66 6.14
N LEU A 77 10.64 -27.49 6.10
CA LEU A 77 9.95 -26.92 4.94
C LEU A 77 10.35 -25.46 4.70
N MET A 78 10.44 -24.63 5.75
CA MET A 78 10.99 -23.26 5.65
C MET A 78 12.43 -23.25 5.16
N GLY A 79 13.26 -24.18 5.64
CA GLY A 79 14.63 -24.36 5.16
C GLY A 79 14.71 -24.69 3.67
N CYS A 80 13.85 -25.60 3.19
CA CYS A 80 13.74 -25.96 1.78
C CYS A 80 13.28 -24.77 0.93
N PHE A 81 12.28 -24.01 1.37
CA PHE A 81 11.76 -22.84 0.65
C PHE A 81 12.82 -21.74 0.55
N LEU A 82 13.55 -21.48 1.64
CA LEU A 82 14.68 -20.55 1.64
C LEU A 82 15.81 -21.02 0.70
N GLY A 83 16.12 -22.32 0.71
CA GLY A 83 17.11 -22.92 -0.18
C GLY A 83 16.75 -22.76 -1.66
N MET A 84 15.49 -23.01 -2.01
CA MET A 84 14.94 -22.75 -3.35
C MET A 84 15.09 -21.27 -3.74
N ALA A 85 14.70 -20.36 -2.85
CA ALA A 85 14.80 -18.91 -3.10
C ALA A 85 16.25 -18.47 -3.33
N LYS A 86 17.23 -19.01 -2.59
CA LYS A 86 18.66 -18.73 -2.81
C LYS A 86 19.15 -19.21 -4.16
N CYS A 87 18.76 -20.41 -4.58
CA CYS A 87 19.12 -20.95 -5.90
C CYS A 87 18.58 -20.05 -7.02
N LEU A 88 17.32 -19.64 -6.94
CA LEU A 88 16.68 -18.78 -7.94
C LEU A 88 17.27 -17.36 -7.94
N ALA A 89 17.57 -16.80 -6.77
CA ALA A 89 18.25 -15.52 -6.66
C ALA A 89 19.65 -15.55 -7.29
N HIS A 90 20.40 -16.65 -7.11
CA HIS A 90 21.70 -16.86 -7.76
C HIS A 90 21.57 -16.91 -9.29
N GLU A 91 20.51 -17.54 -9.80
CA GLU A 91 20.17 -17.58 -11.23
C GLU A 91 19.56 -16.27 -11.77
N LYS A 92 19.37 -15.26 -10.90
CA LYS A 92 18.71 -13.98 -11.19
C LYS A 92 17.23 -14.10 -11.57
N ASP A 93 16.58 -15.22 -11.24
CA ASP A 93 15.11 -15.35 -11.29
C ASP A 93 14.50 -14.74 -10.02
N ILE A 94 14.47 -13.41 -10.00
CA ILE A 94 14.05 -12.63 -8.83
C ILE A 94 12.55 -12.82 -8.54
N GLU A 95 11.74 -13.01 -9.59
CA GLU A 95 10.29 -13.21 -9.44
C GLU A 95 10.00 -14.50 -8.67
N MET A 96 10.57 -15.63 -9.12
CA MET A 96 10.35 -16.90 -8.43
C MET A 96 11.04 -16.94 -7.07
N ALA A 97 12.21 -16.32 -6.92
CA ALA A 97 12.85 -16.20 -5.61
C ALA A 97 11.93 -15.51 -4.59
N LEU A 98 11.30 -14.39 -4.96
CA LEU A 98 10.33 -13.68 -4.11
C LEU A 98 9.08 -14.52 -3.84
N ALA A 99 8.59 -15.30 -4.80
CA ALA A 99 7.45 -16.20 -4.60
C ALA A 99 7.73 -17.27 -3.53
N TRP A 100 8.92 -17.88 -3.53
CA TRP A 100 9.33 -18.83 -2.49
C TRP A 100 9.57 -18.19 -1.11
N LEU A 101 10.03 -16.94 -1.08
CA LEU A 101 10.15 -16.18 0.16
C LEU A 101 8.78 -15.84 0.75
N GLU A 102 7.80 -15.50 -0.09
CA GLU A 102 6.41 -15.32 0.33
C GLU A 102 5.79 -16.63 0.80
N GLU A 103 6.11 -17.77 0.17
CA GLU A 103 5.70 -19.11 0.64
C GLU A 103 6.23 -19.39 2.05
N THR A 104 7.49 -19.00 2.32
CA THR A 104 8.11 -19.11 3.65
C THR A 104 7.35 -18.26 4.68
N ASN A 105 6.95 -17.05 4.30
CA ASN A 105 6.16 -16.16 5.16
C ASN A 105 4.73 -16.71 5.41
N ALA A 106 4.07 -17.23 4.37
CA ALA A 106 2.75 -17.85 4.48
C ALA A 106 2.77 -19.08 5.40
N LEU A 107 3.80 -19.93 5.27
CA LEU A 107 4.00 -21.07 6.16
C LEU A 107 4.19 -20.63 7.61
N TYR A 108 5.02 -19.62 7.88
CA TYR A 108 5.16 -19.05 9.21
C TYR A 108 3.81 -18.49 9.73
N ARG A 109 3.06 -17.72 8.92
CA ARG A 109 1.75 -17.18 9.30
C ARG A 109 0.71 -18.28 9.55
N CYS A 110 0.78 -19.42 8.87
CA CYS A 110 -0.10 -20.56 9.16
C CYS A 110 0.10 -21.10 10.57
N THR A 111 1.30 -21.02 11.14
CA THR A 111 1.52 -21.40 12.55
C THR A 111 0.88 -20.43 13.53
N TYR A 112 0.82 -19.14 13.19
CA TYR A 112 0.14 -18.11 13.96
C TYR A 112 -1.36 -18.38 14.05
N PHE A 113 -1.97 -18.84 12.95
CA PHE A 113 -3.39 -19.20 12.93
C PHE A 113 -3.74 -20.47 13.70
N LEU A 114 -2.76 -21.18 14.28
CA LEU A 114 -2.97 -22.34 15.15
C LEU A 114 -3.09 -21.97 16.63
N ALA A 115 -3.01 -20.67 16.99
CA ALA A 115 -3.25 -20.22 18.34
C ALA A 115 -4.64 -20.69 18.83
N THR A 116 -4.71 -21.13 20.10
CA THR A 116 -5.96 -21.61 20.71
C THR A 116 -7.04 -20.55 20.64
N ASP A 117 -6.68 -19.32 20.99
CA ASP A 117 -7.52 -18.15 20.82
C ASP A 117 -7.00 -17.33 19.64
N PRO A 118 -7.88 -16.87 18.73
CA PRO A 118 -7.46 -16.00 17.65
C PRO A 118 -6.77 -14.74 18.19
N LEU A 119 -5.59 -14.47 17.66
CA LEU A 119 -4.79 -13.31 18.02
C LEU A 119 -5.08 -12.14 17.07
N TYR A 120 -4.82 -10.91 17.51
CA TYR A 120 -4.75 -9.77 16.61
C TYR A 120 -3.40 -9.73 15.89
N ASP A 121 -3.36 -9.20 14.67
CA ASP A 121 -2.13 -9.15 13.84
C ASP A 121 -0.99 -8.37 14.53
N TRP A 122 -1.30 -7.51 15.51
CA TRP A 122 -0.35 -6.75 16.31
C TRP A 122 0.15 -7.45 17.57
N ILE A 123 -0.26 -8.70 17.80
CA ILE A 123 0.28 -9.53 18.86
C ILE A 123 1.46 -10.30 18.29
N ASP A 124 2.64 -10.07 18.87
CA ASP A 124 3.84 -10.80 18.51
C ASP A 124 3.68 -12.28 18.83
N PHE A 125 3.73 -13.11 17.80
CA PHE A 125 3.67 -14.55 17.92
C PHE A 125 5.04 -15.15 17.69
N ASN A 126 5.81 -15.22 18.77
CA ASN A 126 7.11 -15.84 18.73
C ASN A 126 6.98 -17.36 18.90
N ILE A 127 7.18 -18.10 17.82
CA ILE A 127 7.43 -19.54 17.92
C ILE A 127 8.80 -19.71 18.57
N SER A 128 8.82 -20.16 19.82
CA SER A 128 10.06 -20.34 20.57
C SER A 128 10.84 -21.57 20.12
N GLU A 129 10.16 -22.61 19.61
CA GLU A 129 10.76 -23.91 19.32
C GLU A 129 10.32 -24.52 17.97
N PRO A 130 11.25 -25.06 17.16
CA PRO A 130 12.71 -25.03 17.37
C PRO A 130 13.33 -23.66 16.97
N PRO A 131 14.50 -23.28 17.52
CA PRO A 131 15.18 -22.00 17.23
C PRO A 131 15.39 -21.73 15.73
N GLU A 132 15.56 -22.79 14.95
CA GLU A 132 15.73 -22.78 13.50
C GLU A 132 14.57 -22.07 12.78
N LEU A 133 13.34 -22.13 13.30
CA LEU A 133 12.20 -21.41 12.70
C LEU A 133 12.44 -19.90 12.66
N ARG A 134 12.94 -19.34 13.78
CA ARG A 134 13.27 -17.92 13.88
C ARG A 134 14.43 -17.57 12.96
N MET A 135 15.44 -18.43 12.89
CA MET A 135 16.59 -18.22 12.00
C MET A 135 16.20 -18.26 10.52
N PHE A 136 15.41 -19.23 10.09
CA PHE A 136 14.95 -19.33 8.70
C PHE A 136 14.05 -18.15 8.33
N ARG A 137 13.15 -17.73 9.22
CA ARG A 137 12.34 -16.53 8.99
C ARG A 137 13.20 -15.28 8.86
N ALA A 138 14.16 -15.07 9.77
CA ALA A 138 15.06 -13.92 9.71
C ALA A 138 15.86 -13.89 8.40
N ARG A 139 16.42 -15.04 7.98
CA ARG A 139 17.15 -15.16 6.71
C ARG A 139 16.26 -14.91 5.50
N ALA A 140 15.03 -15.43 5.50
CA ALA A 140 14.08 -15.19 4.41
C ALA A 140 13.70 -13.71 4.29
N LEU A 141 13.40 -13.04 5.41
CA LEU A 141 13.10 -11.61 5.43
C LEU A 141 14.30 -10.75 5.01
N CYS A 142 15.52 -11.12 5.42
CA CYS A 142 16.74 -10.42 5.03
C CYS A 142 17.07 -10.61 3.54
N LEU A 143 16.90 -11.82 3.01
CA LEU A 143 17.07 -12.08 1.57
C LEU A 143 16.01 -11.33 0.76
N ALA A 144 14.74 -11.33 1.18
CA ALA A 144 13.70 -10.55 0.54
C ALA A 144 14.04 -9.05 0.54
N SER A 145 14.56 -8.53 1.65
CA SER A 145 15.03 -7.16 1.77
C SER A 145 16.09 -6.82 0.72
N GLU A 146 17.08 -7.70 0.52
CA GLU A 146 18.14 -7.53 -0.47
C GLU A 146 17.60 -7.56 -1.91
N LEU A 147 16.69 -8.50 -2.22
CA LEU A 147 16.06 -8.59 -3.54
C LEU A 147 15.22 -7.34 -3.85
N PHE A 148 14.39 -6.87 -2.91
CA PHE A 148 13.62 -5.63 -3.09
C PHE A 148 14.51 -4.41 -3.23
N LEU A 149 15.62 -4.34 -2.49
CA LEU A 149 16.59 -3.26 -2.62
C LEU A 149 17.23 -3.25 -4.01
N GLY A 150 17.56 -4.44 -4.55
CA GLY A 150 18.06 -4.60 -5.91
C GLY A 150 17.07 -4.10 -6.97
N LEU A 151 15.77 -4.33 -6.76
CA LEU A 151 14.69 -3.81 -7.60
C LEU A 151 14.39 -2.31 -7.39
N GLY A 152 15.08 -1.62 -6.47
CA GLY A 152 14.79 -0.22 -6.16
C GLY A 152 13.55 0.01 -5.28
N ASN A 153 12.92 -1.04 -4.76
CA ASN A 153 11.80 -0.95 -3.81
C ASN A 153 12.35 -0.77 -2.38
N THR A 154 12.85 0.43 -2.10
CA THR A 154 13.52 0.75 -0.83
C THR A 154 12.58 0.63 0.37
N GLY A 155 11.29 0.95 0.22
CA GLY A 155 10.30 0.86 1.31
C GLY A 155 10.12 -0.58 1.79
N THR A 156 9.85 -1.50 0.85
CA THR A 156 9.69 -2.92 1.17
C THR A 156 10.98 -3.54 1.65
N ALA A 157 12.12 -3.14 1.07
CA ALA A 157 13.42 -3.57 1.56
C ALA A 157 13.64 -3.23 3.04
N THR A 158 13.39 -1.98 3.44
CA THR A 158 13.51 -1.55 4.83
C THR A 158 12.53 -2.28 5.74
N THR A 159 11.24 -2.37 5.35
CA THR A 159 10.22 -3.04 6.17
C THR A 159 10.52 -4.51 6.41
N ARG A 160 10.99 -5.27 5.40
CA ARG A 160 11.31 -6.70 5.58
C ARG A 160 12.45 -6.90 6.58
N ARG A 161 13.53 -6.13 6.48
CA ARG A 161 14.65 -6.24 7.44
C ARG A 161 14.27 -5.71 8.82
N PHE A 162 13.47 -4.65 8.90
CA PHE A 162 12.91 -4.18 10.16
C PHE A 162 12.04 -5.24 10.83
N ALA A 163 11.16 -5.92 10.10
CA ALA A 163 10.34 -7.02 10.62
C ALA A 163 11.18 -8.17 11.16
N ALA A 164 12.33 -8.49 10.52
CA ALA A 164 13.27 -9.48 11.03
C ALA A 164 13.88 -9.06 12.39
N ALA A 165 14.07 -7.77 12.61
CA ALA A 165 14.60 -7.23 13.86
C ALA A 165 13.54 -7.09 14.96
N SER A 166 12.32 -6.63 14.62
CA SER A 166 11.28 -6.29 15.60
C SER A 166 10.44 -7.49 16.02
N THR A 167 10.04 -8.35 15.08
CA THR A 167 9.12 -9.46 15.37
C THR A 167 9.81 -10.69 15.95
N LEU A 168 11.14 -10.69 16.06
CA LEU A 168 11.95 -11.79 16.56
C LEU A 168 12.70 -11.43 17.85
N GLN A 169 12.14 -10.56 18.68
CA GLN A 169 12.73 -10.18 19.96
C GLN A 169 12.49 -11.25 21.07
N PRO A 170 13.44 -11.43 22.02
CA PRO A 170 14.78 -10.82 22.04
C PRO A 170 15.69 -11.45 20.96
N LEU A 171 16.54 -10.64 20.32
CA LEU A 171 17.51 -11.11 19.34
C LEU A 171 18.66 -11.85 20.01
N THR A 172 18.95 -13.08 19.56
CA THR A 172 20.18 -13.78 19.91
C THR A 172 21.38 -13.18 19.16
N PRO A 173 22.64 -13.46 19.57
CA PRO A 173 23.81 -13.03 18.81
C PRO A 173 23.76 -13.45 17.34
N GLU A 174 23.31 -14.69 17.08
CA GLU A 174 23.17 -15.24 15.73
C GLU A 174 22.11 -14.51 14.90
N LEU A 175 20.95 -14.22 15.49
CA LEU A 175 19.92 -13.40 14.83
C LEU A 175 20.43 -11.97 14.57
N THR A 176 21.21 -11.40 15.50
CA THR A 176 21.81 -10.08 15.33
C THR A 176 22.75 -10.04 14.13
N THR A 177 23.57 -11.09 13.95
CA THR A 177 24.42 -11.24 12.76
C THR A 177 23.60 -11.37 11.48
N ILE A 178 22.53 -12.17 11.47
CA ILE A 178 21.65 -12.34 10.30
C ILE A 178 20.97 -11.02 9.92
N VAL A 179 20.39 -10.32 10.90
CA VAL A 179 19.67 -9.06 10.69
C VAL A 179 20.59 -7.96 10.19
N ASN A 180 21.86 -7.96 10.61
CA ASN A 180 22.85 -6.94 10.28
C ASN A 180 22.35 -5.53 10.66
N MET A 181 22.39 -5.23 11.96
CA MET A 181 21.90 -3.96 12.52
C MET A 181 22.53 -2.71 11.87
N PRO A 182 23.84 -2.66 11.53
CA PRO A 182 24.41 -1.54 10.78
C PRO A 182 23.74 -1.32 9.42
N LEU A 183 23.43 -2.38 8.68
CA LEU A 183 22.70 -2.28 7.42
C LEU A 183 21.27 -1.79 7.64
N LEU A 184 20.57 -2.29 8.66
CA LEU A 184 19.23 -1.79 9.01
C LEU A 184 19.24 -0.29 9.33
N ALA A 185 20.23 0.18 10.09
CA ALA A 185 20.39 1.61 10.38
C ALA A 185 20.63 2.44 9.12
N LYS A 186 21.34 1.91 8.12
CA LYS A 186 21.49 2.54 6.79
C LYS A 186 20.17 2.55 6.01
N LEU A 187 19.39 1.48 6.09
CA LEU A 187 18.06 1.41 5.46
C LEU A 187 17.07 2.41 6.05
N HIS A 188 17.08 2.63 7.37
CA HIS A 188 16.26 3.68 8.03
C HIS A 188 16.61 5.11 7.58
N GLN A 189 17.81 5.34 7.03
CA GLN A 189 18.18 6.63 6.46
C GLN A 189 17.69 6.80 5.02
N THR A 190 17.36 5.70 4.35
CA THR A 190 16.93 5.70 2.96
C THR A 190 15.50 6.26 2.87
N ARG A 191 15.20 7.01 1.80
CA ARG A 191 13.84 7.49 1.51
C ARG A 191 13.13 6.57 0.51
N HIS A 192 11.82 6.72 0.34
CA HIS A 192 10.98 5.75 -0.36
C HIS A 192 10.08 6.41 -1.43
N PRO A 193 10.54 6.52 -2.70
CA PRO A 193 11.80 6.00 -3.23
C PRO A 193 12.99 6.88 -2.83
N ASP A 194 14.21 6.39 -3.02
CA ASP A 194 15.41 7.19 -2.70
C ASP A 194 15.67 8.20 -3.83
N PRO A 195 15.64 9.53 -3.57
CA PRO A 195 15.81 10.55 -4.59
C PRO A 195 17.17 10.49 -5.30
N GLN A 196 18.17 9.82 -4.70
CA GLN A 196 19.49 9.63 -5.30
C GLN A 196 19.55 8.44 -6.25
N LYS A 197 18.63 7.48 -6.15
CA LYS A 197 18.66 6.23 -6.92
C LYS A 197 17.65 6.18 -8.06
N VAL A 198 16.55 6.93 -7.95
CA VAL A 198 15.48 6.94 -8.96
C VAL A 198 15.96 7.31 -10.36
N LEU A 199 16.96 8.20 -10.50
CA LEU A 199 17.43 8.62 -11.81
C LEU A 199 18.08 7.47 -12.59
N ALA A 200 18.89 6.68 -11.89
CA ALA A 200 19.57 5.51 -12.44
C ALA A 200 18.70 4.26 -12.46
N SER A 201 17.42 4.37 -12.07
CA SER A 201 16.53 3.22 -12.01
C SER A 201 16.04 2.87 -13.41
N GLU A 202 16.34 1.64 -13.83
CA GLU A 202 15.86 1.05 -15.08
C GLU A 202 14.99 -0.17 -14.77
N VAL A 203 14.13 -0.54 -15.73
CA VAL A 203 13.35 -1.77 -15.63
C VAL A 203 14.29 -2.96 -15.80
N GLN A 204 14.65 -3.60 -14.68
CA GLN A 204 15.49 -4.79 -14.64
C GLN A 204 14.66 -6.06 -14.78
N SER A 205 13.41 -6.04 -14.31
CA SER A 205 12.47 -7.15 -14.39
C SER A 205 11.08 -6.67 -14.80
N PRO A 206 10.67 -6.79 -16.08
CA PRO A 206 9.35 -6.36 -16.57
C PRO A 206 8.15 -7.05 -15.87
N ALA A 207 8.39 -8.20 -15.25
CA ALA A 207 7.40 -8.90 -14.44
C ALA A 207 7.14 -8.21 -13.09
N LEU A 208 8.13 -7.48 -12.56
CA LEU A 208 8.13 -6.87 -11.22
C LEU A 208 8.20 -5.34 -11.24
N GLN A 209 8.47 -4.76 -12.40
CA GLN A 209 8.65 -3.32 -12.58
C GLN A 209 8.00 -2.90 -13.89
N VAL A 210 7.55 -1.67 -13.94
CA VAL A 210 7.06 -0.99 -15.14
C VAL A 210 7.56 0.43 -15.12
N ARG A 211 7.82 1.04 -16.27
CA ARG A 211 8.20 2.45 -16.33
C ARG A 211 6.97 3.33 -16.17
N GLY A 212 7.13 4.50 -15.56
CA GLY A 212 6.09 5.51 -15.53
C GLY A 212 6.64 6.92 -15.40
N SER A 213 5.75 7.90 -15.50
CA SER A 213 6.07 9.32 -15.41
C SER A 213 4.98 10.06 -14.64
N TRP A 214 5.40 10.93 -13.73
CA TRP A 214 4.51 11.85 -13.04
C TRP A 214 4.62 13.24 -13.65
N LYS A 215 3.54 13.67 -14.31
CA LYS A 215 3.45 15.01 -14.89
C LYS A 215 2.62 15.92 -14.00
N ARG A 216 3.24 16.98 -13.48
CA ARG A 216 2.50 18.02 -12.78
C ARG A 216 1.69 18.84 -13.78
N LEU A 217 0.38 18.95 -13.55
CA LEU A 217 -0.51 19.72 -14.41
C LEU A 217 -0.53 21.19 -13.97
N ASN A 218 -0.42 22.09 -14.96
CA ASN A 218 -0.46 23.52 -14.74
C ASN A 218 -1.88 24.02 -15.01
N ILE A 219 -2.51 24.59 -13.99
CA ILE A 219 -3.84 25.20 -14.09
C ILE A 219 -3.65 26.67 -14.46
N ALA A 220 -4.31 27.13 -15.53
CA ALA A 220 -4.07 28.46 -16.09
C ALA A 220 -4.40 29.58 -15.09
N LYS A 221 -5.50 29.45 -14.35
CA LYS A 221 -5.93 30.38 -13.30
C LYS A 221 -5.98 29.64 -11.96
N PRO A 222 -4.86 29.57 -11.21
CA PRO A 222 -4.86 28.94 -9.90
C PRO A 222 -5.77 29.73 -8.94
N GLY A 223 -6.64 29.02 -8.23
CA GLY A 223 -7.62 29.58 -7.30
C GLY A 223 -8.44 28.46 -6.64
N GLY A 224 -9.16 28.78 -5.56
CA GLY A 224 -9.99 27.81 -4.84
C GLY A 224 -9.15 26.80 -4.05
N VAL A 225 -9.13 25.53 -4.51
CA VAL A 225 -8.56 24.37 -3.79
C VAL A 225 -7.02 24.35 -3.78
N THR A 226 -6.36 25.27 -4.48
CA THR A 226 -4.91 25.25 -4.71
C THR A 226 -4.04 25.56 -3.47
N GLU A 227 -4.63 26.01 -2.37
CA GLU A 227 -3.91 26.24 -1.10
C GLU A 227 -3.44 24.96 -0.40
N GLY A 228 -3.95 23.83 -0.86
CA GLY A 228 -3.62 22.51 -0.37
C GLY A 228 -4.57 21.98 0.69
N ARG A 229 -4.81 20.67 0.60
CA ARG A 229 -5.91 20.01 1.29
C ARG A 229 -5.55 18.56 1.61
N GLU A 230 -5.97 18.11 2.78
CA GLU A 230 -5.88 16.72 3.26
C GLU A 230 -7.27 16.23 3.70
N ASN A 231 -7.45 14.91 3.81
CA ASN A 231 -8.70 14.27 4.27
C ASN A 231 -9.98 14.72 3.53
N PHE A 232 -9.90 14.95 2.23
CA PHE A 232 -11.03 15.31 1.37
C PHE A 232 -11.50 14.10 0.54
N ALA A 233 -12.72 14.19 0.01
CA ALA A 233 -13.22 13.26 -1.00
C ALA A 233 -12.91 13.79 -2.41
N CYS A 234 -12.59 12.89 -3.34
CA CYS A 234 -12.51 13.25 -4.77
C CYS A 234 -13.02 12.11 -5.65
N PHE A 235 -13.43 12.46 -6.86
CA PHE A 235 -13.83 11.51 -7.90
C PHE A 235 -13.74 12.18 -9.28
N ILE A 236 -13.82 11.38 -10.35
CA ILE A 236 -13.90 11.88 -11.71
C ILE A 236 -15.21 11.40 -12.35
N TRP A 237 -15.90 12.32 -13.04
CA TRP A 237 -17.05 12.02 -13.88
C TRP A 237 -16.96 12.87 -15.15
N ASN A 238 -17.12 12.23 -16.31
CA ASN A 238 -17.02 12.88 -17.62
C ASN A 238 -15.78 13.80 -17.78
N SER A 239 -14.60 13.30 -17.39
CA SER A 239 -13.33 14.05 -17.40
C SER A 239 -13.33 15.34 -16.59
N GLN A 240 -14.27 15.50 -15.65
CA GLN A 240 -14.23 16.54 -14.62
C GLN A 240 -13.75 15.94 -13.30
N PHE A 241 -12.76 16.57 -12.67
CA PHE A 241 -12.20 16.17 -11.38
C PHE A 241 -12.86 16.97 -10.25
N TYR A 242 -13.51 16.28 -9.33
CA TYR A 242 -14.25 16.88 -8.22
C TYR A 242 -13.49 16.76 -6.91
N VAL A 243 -13.52 17.80 -6.07
CA VAL A 243 -12.93 17.81 -4.72
C VAL A 243 -13.94 18.36 -3.72
N ALA A 244 -14.22 17.59 -2.66
CA ALA A 244 -15.21 17.92 -1.64
C ALA A 244 -14.62 17.85 -0.21
N GLY A 245 -14.91 18.87 0.60
CA GLY A 245 -14.55 18.86 2.03
C GLY A 245 -13.04 18.89 2.29
N GLY A 246 -12.58 18.26 3.37
CA GLY A 246 -11.19 18.21 3.81
C GLY A 246 -10.78 19.38 4.69
N ARG A 247 -9.48 19.50 4.93
CA ARG A 247 -8.89 20.57 5.75
C ARG A 247 -7.51 20.96 5.25
N LYS A 248 -7.04 22.14 5.65
CA LYS A 248 -5.67 22.60 5.31
C LYS A 248 -4.61 22.02 6.23
N SER A 249 -4.95 21.78 7.50
CA SER A 249 -4.06 21.21 8.51
C SER A 249 -4.90 20.65 9.66
N SER A 250 -4.26 20.04 10.66
CA SER A 250 -4.90 19.64 11.91
C SER A 250 -5.60 20.79 12.66
N LEU A 251 -5.15 22.04 12.45
CA LEU A 251 -5.73 23.25 13.03
C LEU A 251 -6.75 23.95 12.10
N GLY A 252 -7.06 23.33 10.96
CA GLY A 252 -7.97 23.90 9.96
C GLY A 252 -7.28 24.89 9.00
N PRO A 253 -8.08 25.71 8.27
CA PRO A 253 -9.55 25.67 8.25
C PRO A 253 -10.10 24.34 7.75
N TRP A 254 -11.33 24.02 8.18
CA TRP A 254 -12.10 22.86 7.71
C TRP A 254 -13.05 23.28 6.59
N TYR A 255 -12.93 22.63 5.45
CA TYR A 255 -13.70 22.96 4.26
C TYR A 255 -14.98 22.13 4.19
N ARG A 256 -16.03 22.73 3.62
CA ARG A 256 -17.30 22.06 3.25
C ARG A 256 -17.72 22.40 1.82
N ASP A 257 -16.80 23.04 1.10
CA ASP A 257 -16.99 23.43 -0.28
C ASP A 257 -16.82 22.20 -1.19
N LEU A 258 -17.30 22.38 -2.41
CA LEU A 258 -17.18 21.44 -3.50
C LEU A 258 -16.67 22.20 -4.72
N TRP A 259 -15.71 21.62 -5.42
CA TRP A 259 -15.07 22.21 -6.59
C TRP A 259 -14.92 21.17 -7.69
N ALA A 260 -14.98 21.62 -8.94
CA ALA A 260 -14.71 20.81 -10.12
C ALA A 260 -13.70 21.51 -11.04
N ILE A 261 -12.89 20.73 -11.76
CA ILE A 261 -12.05 21.23 -12.85
C ILE A 261 -12.15 20.29 -14.05
N ASP A 262 -12.23 20.87 -15.24
CA ASP A 262 -12.15 20.16 -16.51
C ASP A 262 -10.70 19.72 -16.77
N LEU A 263 -10.47 18.41 -16.88
CA LEU A 263 -9.15 17.81 -17.07
C LEU A 263 -8.63 17.93 -18.50
N GLU A 264 -9.50 18.21 -19.49
CA GLU A 264 -9.12 18.42 -20.88
C GLU A 264 -8.58 19.86 -21.06
N ASN A 265 -9.23 20.83 -20.42
CA ASN A 265 -8.92 22.26 -20.62
C ASN A 265 -8.07 22.91 -19.52
N LEU A 266 -8.07 22.38 -18.29
CA LEU A 266 -7.29 22.85 -17.13
C LEU A 266 -7.32 24.37 -16.90
N THR A 267 -8.44 25.02 -17.21
CA THR A 267 -8.52 26.48 -17.23
C THR A 267 -8.59 27.06 -15.81
N ALA A 268 -9.57 26.63 -15.02
CA ALA A 268 -9.81 27.11 -13.65
C ALA A 268 -10.65 26.11 -12.85
N TRP A 269 -10.51 26.15 -11.53
CA TRP A 269 -11.46 25.49 -10.63
C TRP A 269 -12.79 26.23 -10.62
N ARG A 270 -13.90 25.49 -10.73
CA ARG A 270 -15.27 25.97 -10.64
C ARG A 270 -15.89 25.53 -9.32
N ARG A 271 -16.41 26.48 -8.54
CA ARG A 271 -17.08 26.19 -7.28
C ARG A 271 -18.49 25.66 -7.57
N LEU A 272 -18.89 24.63 -6.84
CA LEU A 272 -20.20 23.99 -6.89
C LEU A 272 -21.01 24.35 -5.63
N PRO A 273 -22.32 24.03 -5.58
CA PRO A 273 -23.13 24.24 -4.37
C PRO A 273 -22.49 23.57 -3.15
N GLU A 274 -22.48 24.31 -2.05
CA GLU A 274 -21.95 23.80 -0.78
C GLU A 274 -22.77 22.61 -0.29
N TYR A 275 -22.12 21.73 0.47
CA TYR A 275 -22.82 20.63 1.12
C TYR A 275 -23.89 21.17 2.09
N PRO A 276 -25.18 20.83 1.90
CA PRO A 276 -26.31 21.56 2.48
C PRO A 276 -26.47 21.37 3.99
N ARG A 277 -25.90 20.30 4.56
CA ARG A 277 -25.99 20.05 6.01
C ARG A 277 -24.92 20.85 6.73
N GLY A 278 -25.32 21.55 7.79
CA GLY A 278 -24.37 22.31 8.63
C GLY A 278 -23.38 21.40 9.37
N MET A 279 -22.21 21.95 9.71
CA MET A 279 -21.17 21.22 10.48
C MET A 279 -21.70 20.69 11.82
N ARG A 280 -22.57 21.43 12.51
CA ARG A 280 -23.20 21.00 13.78
C ARG A 280 -24.09 19.76 13.62
N GLN A 281 -24.68 19.55 12.44
CA GLN A 281 -25.63 18.47 12.19
C GLN A 281 -24.98 17.20 11.65
N SER A 282 -23.86 17.33 10.92
CA SER A 282 -23.24 16.20 10.21
C SER A 282 -21.80 15.96 10.61
N GLY A 283 -21.18 16.83 11.41
CA GLY A 283 -19.76 16.77 11.73
C GLY A 283 -18.87 17.43 10.68
N MET A 284 -17.57 17.25 10.82
CA MET A 284 -16.57 17.76 9.88
C MET A 284 -16.57 16.90 8.62
N PHE A 285 -16.57 17.53 7.44
CA PHE A 285 -16.45 16.82 6.16
C PHE A 285 -14.98 16.43 5.94
N THR A 286 -14.45 15.54 6.79
CA THR A 286 -13.06 15.09 6.76
C THR A 286 -13.01 13.58 6.88
N GLY A 287 -12.29 12.92 5.97
CA GLY A 287 -12.21 11.46 5.93
C GLY A 287 -13.52 10.81 5.44
N TRP A 288 -14.47 11.57 4.90
CA TRP A 288 -15.62 11.00 4.21
C TRP A 288 -15.24 10.61 2.79
N SER A 289 -15.97 9.65 2.25
CA SER A 289 -15.73 9.11 0.92
C SER A 289 -16.93 9.37 0.02
N MET A 290 -16.66 9.69 -1.24
CA MET A 290 -17.67 9.84 -2.28
C MET A 290 -17.36 8.90 -3.44
N LEU A 291 -18.40 8.27 -4.00
CA LEU A 291 -18.27 7.44 -5.20
C LEU A 291 -19.35 7.78 -6.22
N VAL A 292 -18.97 7.70 -7.49
CA VAL A 292 -19.89 7.86 -8.61
C VAL A 292 -20.67 6.57 -8.84
N HIS A 293 -21.98 6.70 -8.98
CA HIS A 293 -22.89 5.64 -9.40
C HIS A 293 -23.91 6.21 -10.37
N ASN A 294 -23.84 5.76 -11.62
CA ASN A 294 -24.53 6.39 -12.75
C ASN A 294 -24.16 7.89 -12.82
N ASP A 295 -25.15 8.78 -12.87
CA ASP A 295 -24.97 10.23 -12.95
C ASP A 295 -25.03 10.93 -11.58
N THR A 296 -24.75 10.20 -10.50
CA THR A 296 -24.77 10.75 -9.15
C THR A 296 -23.50 10.40 -8.37
N ALA A 297 -23.06 11.29 -7.49
CA ALA A 297 -22.00 11.03 -6.52
C ALA A 297 -22.60 10.85 -5.13
N ILE A 298 -22.42 9.67 -4.56
CA ILE A 298 -22.97 9.25 -3.27
C ILE A 298 -21.96 9.56 -2.17
N LEU A 299 -22.37 10.27 -1.12
CA LEU A 299 -21.56 10.59 0.05
C LEU A 299 -21.90 9.64 1.21
N PHE A 300 -20.90 8.96 1.74
CA PHE A 300 -21.04 8.16 2.95
C PHE A 300 -20.52 8.91 4.18
N THR A 301 -21.36 9.00 5.22
CA THR A 301 -21.05 9.68 6.49
C THR A 301 -21.20 8.80 7.72
N GLY A 302 -21.71 7.57 7.57
CA GLY A 302 -22.11 6.69 8.68
C GLY A 302 -23.54 6.91 9.19
N GLY A 303 -24.26 7.93 8.75
CA GLY A 303 -25.64 8.21 9.17
C GLY A 303 -26.73 7.45 8.40
N PRO A 304 -27.98 7.47 8.88
CA PRO A 304 -29.12 6.83 8.23
C PRO A 304 -29.61 7.56 6.99
N THR A 305 -29.12 8.77 6.75
CA THR A 305 -29.38 9.55 5.53
C THR A 305 -28.15 9.49 4.64
N VAL A 306 -28.36 9.13 3.39
CA VAL A 306 -27.34 9.17 2.35
C VAL A 306 -27.56 10.43 1.53
N ASP A 307 -26.54 11.28 1.50
CA ASP A 307 -26.53 12.52 0.75
C ASP A 307 -25.94 12.26 -0.65
N VAL A 308 -26.53 12.84 -1.68
CA VAL A 308 -26.21 12.57 -3.08
C VAL A 308 -26.09 13.88 -3.84
N LEU A 309 -25.04 14.01 -4.63
CA LEU A 309 -24.91 15.08 -5.61
C LEU A 309 -25.32 14.55 -6.98
N ASP A 310 -26.37 15.10 -7.58
CA ASP A 310 -26.69 14.89 -8.98
C ASP A 310 -25.62 15.59 -9.83
N LEU A 311 -24.90 14.85 -10.68
CA LEU A 311 -23.76 15.39 -11.44
C LEU A 311 -24.19 16.11 -12.72
N VAL A 312 -25.44 15.91 -13.17
CA VAL A 312 -26.01 16.57 -14.34
C VAL A 312 -26.57 17.93 -13.95
N THR A 313 -27.32 18.00 -12.84
CA THR A 313 -27.91 19.26 -12.35
C THR A 313 -27.04 19.98 -11.33
N GLU A 314 -26.02 19.30 -10.79
CA GLU A 314 -25.13 19.79 -9.74
C GLU A 314 -25.85 20.17 -8.44
N THR A 315 -26.97 19.50 -8.16
CA THR A 315 -27.77 19.74 -6.96
C THR A 315 -27.64 18.63 -5.94
N TRP A 316 -27.61 19.00 -4.67
CA TRP A 316 -27.66 18.05 -3.55
C TRP A 316 -29.09 17.58 -3.29
N THR A 317 -29.23 16.28 -3.11
CA THR A 317 -30.44 15.61 -2.61
C THR A 317 -30.06 14.63 -1.51
N SER A 318 -31.04 14.04 -0.84
CA SER A 318 -30.78 12.97 0.12
C SER A 318 -31.90 11.97 0.16
N PHE A 319 -31.58 10.75 0.57
CA PHE A 319 -32.58 9.73 0.84
C PHE A 319 -32.31 9.04 2.18
N ARG A 320 -33.39 8.69 2.87
CA ARG A 320 -33.31 7.93 4.11
C ARG A 320 -33.15 6.45 3.80
N THR A 321 -32.29 5.80 4.58
CA THR A 321 -32.05 4.36 4.58
C THR A 321 -32.59 3.73 5.85
N THR A 322 -32.68 2.40 5.86
CA THR A 322 -33.16 1.63 7.00
C THR A 322 -32.17 0.53 7.36
N TYR A 323 -32.15 0.16 8.64
CA TYR A 323 -31.37 -0.95 9.16
C TYR A 323 -32.20 -1.65 10.23
N THR A 324 -32.17 -2.97 10.25
CA THR A 324 -32.83 -3.78 11.28
C THR A 324 -31.79 -4.71 11.87
N PRO A 325 -31.30 -4.45 13.09
CA PRO A 325 -30.27 -5.27 13.70
C PRO A 325 -30.77 -6.70 13.90
N THR A 326 -29.94 -7.67 13.54
CA THR A 326 -30.09 -9.07 13.93
C THR A 326 -29.45 -9.32 15.30
N ALA A 327 -29.69 -10.50 15.88
CA ALA A 327 -29.04 -10.91 17.13
C ALA A 327 -27.50 -10.92 17.00
N ALA A 328 -26.98 -11.37 15.84
CA ALA A 328 -25.55 -11.36 15.56
C ALA A 328 -24.98 -9.93 15.49
N ASP A 329 -25.77 -8.96 15.02
CA ASP A 329 -25.34 -7.56 14.95
C ASP A 329 -25.24 -6.93 16.34
N ILE A 330 -26.21 -7.25 17.21
CA ILE A 330 -26.18 -6.82 18.61
C ILE A 330 -24.94 -7.41 19.31
N GLN A 331 -24.64 -8.69 19.08
CA GLN A 331 -23.42 -9.33 19.58
C GLN A 331 -22.14 -8.69 19.01
N ALA A 332 -22.17 -8.23 17.76
CA ALA A 332 -21.08 -7.48 17.13
C ALA A 332 -20.94 -6.04 17.65
N GLY A 333 -21.76 -5.63 18.62
CA GLY A 333 -21.67 -4.34 19.30
C GLY A 333 -22.60 -3.26 18.77
N VAL A 334 -23.55 -3.59 17.90
CA VAL A 334 -24.59 -2.65 17.45
C VAL A 334 -25.50 -2.31 18.63
N LYS A 335 -25.70 -1.01 18.85
CA LYS A 335 -26.59 -0.47 19.89
C LYS A 335 -27.60 0.48 19.26
N ASP A 336 -28.74 0.65 19.92
CA ASP A 336 -29.75 1.66 19.57
C ASP A 336 -30.27 1.58 18.12
N GLY A 337 -30.24 0.40 17.52
CA GLY A 337 -30.81 0.18 16.19
C GLY A 337 -29.94 0.65 15.01
N TRP A 338 -28.71 1.13 15.23
CA TRP A 338 -27.85 1.65 14.15
C TRP A 338 -26.38 1.22 14.31
N PRO A 339 -25.69 0.78 13.23
CA PRO A 339 -24.37 0.16 13.33
C PRO A 339 -23.22 1.16 13.56
N TYR A 340 -23.40 2.44 13.23
CA TYR A 340 -22.40 3.49 13.43
C TYR A 340 -22.81 4.42 14.56
N PRO A 341 -22.24 4.26 15.77
CA PRO A 341 -22.56 5.15 16.89
C PRO A 341 -22.41 6.62 16.51
N ARG A 342 -23.31 7.47 17.03
CA ARG A 342 -23.38 8.91 16.71
C ARG A 342 -23.64 9.23 15.24
N GLU A 343 -24.07 8.24 14.44
CA GLU A 343 -24.37 8.40 13.02
C GLU A 343 -23.18 8.96 12.22
N LEU A 344 -21.96 8.59 12.63
CA LEU A 344 -20.72 9.09 12.06
C LEU A 344 -19.74 7.95 11.76
N CYS A 345 -19.08 8.03 10.62
CA CYS A 345 -17.94 7.19 10.27
C CYS A 345 -16.99 7.94 9.34
N ASN A 346 -15.74 8.10 9.76
CA ASN A 346 -14.66 8.70 8.97
C ASN A 346 -13.64 7.63 8.57
N ASP A 347 -12.87 7.90 7.52
CA ASP A 347 -11.76 7.10 7.03
C ASP A 347 -12.14 5.64 6.69
N ALA A 348 -13.43 5.41 6.42
CA ALA A 348 -13.94 4.16 5.87
C ALA A 348 -13.69 4.10 4.36
N THR A 349 -13.40 2.90 3.86
CA THR A 349 -13.39 2.67 2.41
C THR A 349 -14.79 2.27 1.95
N ILE A 350 -15.22 2.86 0.84
CA ILE A 350 -16.50 2.53 0.20
C ILE A 350 -16.25 2.01 -1.20
N GLN A 351 -17.06 1.07 -1.68
CA GLN A 351 -17.00 0.49 -3.02
C GLN A 351 -18.40 0.24 -3.55
N ILE A 352 -18.62 0.33 -4.86
CA ILE A 352 -19.92 0.07 -5.48
C ILE A 352 -19.80 -1.09 -6.48
N ALA A 353 -20.63 -2.13 -6.29
CA ALA A 353 -20.76 -3.25 -7.19
C ALA A 353 -22.21 -3.74 -7.23
N HIS A 354 -22.71 -4.07 -8.42
CA HIS A 354 -24.06 -4.61 -8.62
C HIS A 354 -25.17 -3.80 -7.93
N ASN A 355 -25.12 -2.47 -8.05
CA ASN A 355 -26.09 -1.54 -7.45
C ASN A 355 -26.16 -1.61 -5.90
N LYS A 356 -25.07 -2.07 -5.29
CA LYS A 356 -24.89 -2.11 -3.84
C LYS A 356 -23.63 -1.33 -3.47
N MET A 357 -23.72 -0.57 -2.40
CA MET A 357 -22.58 0.13 -1.79
C MET A 357 -22.07 -0.69 -0.61
N TYR A 358 -20.79 -1.02 -0.64
CA TYR A 358 -20.10 -1.75 0.42
C TYR A 358 -19.22 -0.79 1.18
N VAL A 359 -19.20 -0.90 2.51
CA VAL A 359 -18.44 -0.02 3.40
C VAL A 359 -17.64 -0.86 4.36
N PHE A 360 -16.33 -0.61 4.45
CA PHE A 360 -15.45 -1.32 5.37
C PHE A 360 -14.68 -0.37 6.30
N GLY A 361 -14.67 -0.73 7.58
CA GLY A 361 -13.81 -0.13 8.61
C GLY A 361 -14.16 1.32 8.95
N GLY A 362 -13.14 2.10 9.31
CA GLY A 362 -13.27 3.51 9.67
C GLY A 362 -13.49 3.76 11.17
N ASP A 363 -13.57 5.04 11.51
CA ASP A 363 -13.66 5.59 12.86
C ASP A 363 -15.02 6.25 13.09
N HIS A 364 -15.81 5.71 14.02
CA HIS A 364 -17.10 6.26 14.47
C HIS A 364 -17.01 7.05 15.79
N GLY A 365 -15.81 7.20 16.34
CA GLY A 365 -15.53 8.05 17.50
C GLY A 365 -15.95 7.50 18.86
N THR A 366 -16.46 6.27 18.96
CA THR A 366 -16.74 5.61 20.26
C THR A 366 -15.72 4.56 20.68
N THR A 367 -14.77 4.23 19.81
CA THR A 367 -13.51 3.58 20.18
C THR A 367 -12.39 4.15 19.33
N SER A 368 -11.23 4.39 19.93
CA SER A 368 -10.04 4.86 19.22
C SER A 368 -9.35 3.76 18.41
N VAL A 369 -9.50 2.47 18.77
CA VAL A 369 -8.89 1.37 17.98
C VAL A 369 -9.45 1.31 16.56
N VAL A 370 -10.61 1.95 16.35
CA VAL A 370 -11.47 1.94 15.16
C VAL A 370 -12.24 0.62 14.99
N CYS A 371 -12.99 0.45 13.89
CA CYS A 371 -13.81 -0.75 13.66
C CYS A 371 -13.36 -1.55 12.41
N ASN A 372 -13.86 -2.78 12.28
CA ASN A 372 -13.77 -3.59 11.05
C ASN A 372 -15.17 -3.95 10.51
N LEU A 373 -16.18 -3.13 10.81
CA LEU A 373 -17.52 -3.34 10.27
C LEU A 373 -17.46 -3.43 8.75
N PHE A 374 -18.09 -4.47 8.20
CA PHE A 374 -18.33 -4.59 6.77
C PHE A 374 -19.83 -4.58 6.52
N MET A 375 -20.29 -3.53 5.85
CA MET A 375 -21.71 -3.24 5.63
C MET A 375 -22.03 -3.22 4.14
N GLU A 376 -23.27 -3.56 3.81
CA GLU A 376 -23.82 -3.45 2.47
C GLU A 376 -25.11 -2.61 2.51
N LEU A 377 -25.21 -1.63 1.62
CA LEU A 377 -26.43 -0.90 1.30
C LEU A 377 -26.91 -1.30 -0.08
N ASP A 378 -28.11 -1.88 -0.16
CA ASP A 378 -28.82 -1.99 -1.42
C ASP A 378 -29.36 -0.62 -1.83
N LEU A 379 -28.88 -0.06 -2.94
CA LEU A 379 -29.23 1.29 -3.38
C LEU A 379 -30.66 1.37 -3.91
N THR A 380 -31.26 0.26 -4.33
CA THR A 380 -32.66 0.19 -4.76
C THR A 380 -33.58 0.16 -3.55
N THR A 381 -33.37 -0.78 -2.62
CA THR A 381 -34.27 -0.93 -1.47
C THR A 381 -33.96 0.03 -0.34
N ARG A 382 -32.79 0.68 -0.37
CA ARG A 382 -32.28 1.58 0.68
C ARG A 382 -32.18 0.90 2.04
N LYS A 383 -31.83 -0.39 2.04
CA LYS A 383 -31.70 -1.23 3.23
C LYS A 383 -30.24 -1.59 3.44
N TRP A 384 -29.78 -1.33 4.66
CA TRP A 384 -28.48 -1.77 5.13
C TRP A 384 -28.58 -3.19 5.70
N ARG A 385 -27.50 -3.94 5.55
CA ARG A 385 -27.23 -5.16 6.32
C ARG A 385 -25.75 -5.22 6.70
N ARG A 386 -25.44 -5.82 7.84
CA ARG A 386 -24.06 -6.17 8.19
C ARG A 386 -23.69 -7.47 7.49
N LEU A 387 -22.49 -7.50 6.92
CA LEU A 387 -21.89 -8.70 6.33
C LEU A 387 -21.01 -9.41 7.37
N THR A 388 -20.02 -8.69 7.91
CA THR A 388 -19.05 -9.22 8.89
C THR A 388 -18.53 -8.13 9.82
N GLY A 389 -17.63 -8.51 10.75
CA GLY A 389 -16.88 -7.56 11.59
C GLY A 389 -17.69 -6.99 12.75
N TYR A 390 -17.07 -6.07 13.47
CA TYR A 390 -17.51 -5.61 14.79
C TYR A 390 -17.48 -4.08 14.89
N VAL A 391 -18.47 -3.51 15.58
CA VAL A 391 -18.52 -2.08 15.91
C VAL A 391 -17.38 -1.72 16.85
N ARG A 392 -17.07 -2.62 17.79
CA ARG A 392 -15.93 -2.53 18.71
C ARG A 392 -15.12 -3.81 18.63
N ALA A 393 -13.81 -3.68 18.59
CA ALA A 393 -12.90 -4.81 18.56
C ALA A 393 -13.17 -5.77 19.75
N PRO A 394 -13.45 -7.07 19.51
CA PRO A 394 -13.66 -8.04 20.58
C PRO A 394 -12.39 -8.28 21.42
N GLN A 395 -12.48 -9.05 22.50
CA GLN A 395 -11.32 -9.37 23.34
C GLN A 395 -10.23 -10.12 22.58
N HIS A 396 -10.63 -11.09 21.75
CA HIS A 396 -9.75 -11.88 20.90
C HIS A 396 -9.86 -11.40 19.44
N GLY A 397 -8.89 -11.76 18.60
CA GLY A 397 -8.96 -11.49 17.17
C GLY A 397 -10.05 -12.30 16.47
N ASP A 398 -10.13 -12.16 15.15
CA ASP A 398 -11.01 -12.96 14.31
C ASP A 398 -10.31 -13.23 12.98
N TYR A 399 -9.91 -14.47 12.74
CA TYR A 399 -9.20 -14.85 11.52
C TYR A 399 -10.11 -14.97 10.29
N SER A 400 -11.42 -14.91 10.47
CA SER A 400 -12.40 -14.98 9.37
C SER A 400 -12.64 -13.65 8.67
N CYS A 401 -12.16 -12.53 9.24
CA CYS A 401 -12.32 -11.20 8.64
C CYS A 401 -11.07 -10.31 8.87
N PRO A 402 -10.94 -9.20 8.14
CA PRO A 402 -9.85 -8.26 8.38
C PRO A 402 -9.98 -7.60 9.76
N GLY A 403 -8.86 -7.34 10.44
CA GLY A 403 -8.84 -6.66 11.75
C GLY A 403 -9.30 -5.19 11.68
N PRO A 404 -9.62 -4.55 12.84
CA PRO A 404 -10.12 -3.18 12.91
C PRO A 404 -9.12 -2.19 12.34
N ARG A 405 -9.58 -1.36 11.39
CA ARG A 405 -8.69 -0.42 10.68
C ARG A 405 -9.41 0.73 9.99
N LYS A 406 -8.72 1.85 9.86
CA LYS A 406 -9.11 3.02 9.07
C LYS A 406 -8.11 3.29 7.96
N SER A 407 -8.49 4.17 7.04
CA SER A 407 -7.65 4.62 5.91
C SER A 407 -7.15 3.46 5.05
N VAL A 408 -8.01 2.45 4.88
CA VAL A 408 -7.79 1.28 4.03
C VAL A 408 -7.98 1.66 2.58
N SER A 409 -7.14 1.14 1.70
CA SER A 409 -7.40 1.23 0.26
C SER A 409 -8.32 0.10 -0.17
N GLY A 410 -9.34 0.43 -0.96
CA GLY A 410 -10.28 -0.55 -1.50
C GLY A 410 -10.47 -0.40 -3.00
N TRP A 411 -10.84 -1.50 -3.66
CA TRP A 411 -11.29 -1.50 -5.05
C TRP A 411 -12.18 -2.71 -5.34
N VAL A 412 -12.88 -2.67 -6.47
CA VAL A 412 -13.67 -3.79 -7.00
C VAL A 412 -12.89 -4.44 -8.15
N SER A 413 -12.92 -5.77 -8.27
CA SER A 413 -12.35 -6.48 -9.42
C SER A 413 -13.03 -6.10 -10.74
N THR A 414 -12.34 -6.30 -11.86
CA THR A 414 -12.87 -6.03 -13.21
C THR A 414 -14.22 -6.71 -13.46
N ASP A 415 -14.34 -7.96 -13.02
CA ASP A 415 -15.56 -8.78 -13.18
C ASP A 415 -16.64 -8.47 -12.13
N LYS A 416 -16.35 -7.51 -11.22
CA LYS A 416 -17.21 -7.09 -10.11
C LYS A 416 -17.60 -8.21 -9.15
N LYS A 417 -16.86 -9.32 -9.11
CA LYS A 417 -17.13 -10.45 -8.20
C LYS A 417 -16.44 -10.33 -6.86
N ARG A 418 -15.41 -9.50 -6.75
CA ARG A 418 -14.60 -9.35 -5.53
C ARG A 418 -14.38 -7.89 -5.16
N ILE A 419 -14.36 -7.64 -3.86
CA ILE A 419 -13.93 -6.36 -3.28
C ILE A 419 -12.62 -6.61 -2.57
N PHE A 420 -11.59 -5.85 -2.90
CA PHE A 420 -10.28 -5.96 -2.28
C PHE A 420 -10.09 -4.86 -1.24
N LEU A 421 -9.32 -5.20 -0.22
CA LEU A 421 -8.83 -4.30 0.82
C LEU A 421 -7.32 -4.46 0.94
N LEU A 422 -6.60 -3.35 1.00
CA LEU A 422 -5.15 -3.32 1.16
C LEU A 422 -4.75 -2.41 2.32
N PHE A 423 -4.03 -2.98 3.27
CA PHE A 423 -3.42 -2.31 4.42
C PHE A 423 -4.41 -1.50 5.29
N GLY A 424 -4.04 -0.27 5.66
CA GLY A 424 -4.70 0.57 6.67
C GLY A 424 -4.03 0.45 8.05
N GLN A 425 -4.63 1.08 9.05
CA GLN A 425 -4.10 1.08 10.42
C GLN A 425 -5.16 0.94 11.50
N ALA A 426 -4.77 0.35 12.64
CA ALA A 426 -5.47 0.44 13.91
C ALA A 426 -4.86 1.56 14.77
N ASP A 427 -5.68 2.46 15.29
CA ASP A 427 -5.24 3.61 16.09
C ASP A 427 -5.15 3.25 17.59
N ARG A 428 -4.19 2.38 17.88
CA ARG A 428 -3.91 1.88 19.23
C ARG A 428 -3.31 2.95 20.15
N GLN A 429 -2.64 3.95 19.58
CA GLN A 429 -2.15 5.10 20.34
C GLN A 429 -3.31 5.91 20.92
N GLY A 430 -4.29 6.26 20.09
CA GLY A 430 -5.51 6.92 20.56
C GLY A 430 -6.28 6.09 21.59
N ALA A 431 -6.23 4.76 21.50
CA ALA A 431 -6.85 3.87 22.48
C ALA A 431 -6.11 3.87 23.82
N SER A 432 -4.77 3.84 23.79
CA SER A 432 -3.95 3.95 25.00
C SER A 432 -4.19 5.27 25.74
N LEU A 433 -4.25 6.39 25.02
CA LEU A 433 -4.49 7.71 25.60
C LEU A 433 -5.87 7.83 26.28
N LYS A 434 -6.84 7.02 25.85
CA LYS A 434 -8.19 6.96 26.44
C LYS A 434 -8.39 5.79 27.41
N ASN A 435 -7.33 5.03 27.71
CA ASN A 435 -7.39 3.82 28.52
C ASN A 435 -8.43 2.80 27.99
N GLU A 436 -8.51 2.65 26.68
CA GLU A 436 -9.35 1.66 26.00
C GLU A 436 -8.61 0.32 25.81
N ALA A 437 -9.37 -0.76 25.62
CA ALA A 437 -8.82 -2.06 25.25
C ALA A 437 -7.97 -1.97 23.97
N HIS A 438 -6.96 -2.84 23.87
CA HIS A 438 -6.01 -2.93 22.74
C HIS A 438 -5.11 -1.70 22.53
N GLY A 439 -5.12 -0.74 23.48
CA GLY A 439 -4.19 0.40 23.49
C GLY A 439 -2.72 -0.01 23.47
N ALA A 440 -1.88 0.79 22.80
CA ALA A 440 -0.43 0.70 22.82
C ALA A 440 0.21 2.07 22.55
N GLU A 441 1.53 2.18 22.71
CA GLU A 441 2.28 3.43 22.51
C GLU A 441 2.28 3.92 21.04
N SER A 442 2.06 3.01 20.09
CA SER A 442 2.05 3.28 18.65
C SER A 442 0.80 2.73 17.96
N ALA A 443 0.40 3.36 16.86
CA ALA A 443 -0.59 2.80 15.94
C ALA A 443 -0.01 1.56 15.24
N PHE A 444 -0.87 0.66 14.76
CA PHE A 444 -0.44 -0.55 14.05
C PHE A 444 -0.81 -0.47 12.58
N GLY A 445 0.19 -0.48 11.69
CA GLY A 445 -0.01 -0.58 10.24
C GLY A 445 -0.16 -2.04 9.81
N TYR A 446 -1.26 -2.37 9.14
CA TYR A 446 -1.47 -3.72 8.62
C TYR A 446 -0.66 -3.98 7.35
N GLU A 447 -0.14 -5.20 7.23
CA GLU A 447 0.65 -5.67 6.10
C GLU A 447 -0.08 -6.71 5.24
N ASP A 448 -1.40 -6.80 5.34
CA ASP A 448 -2.21 -7.80 4.65
C ASP A 448 -3.04 -7.20 3.51
N MET A 449 -3.48 -8.11 2.64
CA MET A 449 -4.48 -7.85 1.62
C MET A 449 -5.61 -8.85 1.81
N TRP A 450 -6.84 -8.39 1.63
CA TRP A 450 -8.03 -9.21 1.74
C TRP A 450 -8.90 -9.05 0.51
N SER A 451 -9.67 -10.08 0.17
CA SER A 451 -10.77 -9.95 -0.77
C SER A 451 -12.06 -10.57 -0.23
N TRP A 452 -13.18 -9.91 -0.50
CA TRP A 452 -14.51 -10.43 -0.26
C TRP A 452 -15.09 -10.97 -1.55
N GLY A 453 -15.41 -12.26 -1.59
CA GLY A 453 -16.19 -12.83 -2.69
C GLY A 453 -17.65 -12.44 -2.55
N ILE A 454 -18.19 -11.62 -3.47
CA ILE A 454 -19.57 -11.12 -3.37
C ILE A 454 -20.59 -12.27 -3.43
N ALA A 455 -20.39 -13.22 -4.34
CA ALA A 455 -21.27 -14.40 -4.45
C ALA A 455 -21.03 -15.42 -3.33
N GLU A 456 -19.78 -15.53 -2.86
CA GLU A 456 -19.38 -16.50 -1.83
C GLU A 456 -19.69 -16.02 -0.41
N GLU A 457 -20.00 -14.73 -0.25
CA GLU A 457 -20.15 -14.01 1.02
C GLU A 457 -19.08 -14.38 2.05
N ARG A 458 -17.81 -14.38 1.62
CA ARG A 458 -16.68 -14.72 2.49
C ARG A 458 -15.44 -13.89 2.19
N TRP A 459 -14.67 -13.64 3.25
CA TRP A 459 -13.34 -13.07 3.15
C TRP A 459 -12.31 -14.14 2.79
N ARG A 460 -11.29 -13.73 2.06
CA ARG A 460 -10.06 -14.47 1.81
C ARG A 460 -8.88 -13.54 2.06
N ARG A 461 -7.93 -13.96 2.90
CA ARG A 461 -6.65 -13.26 3.07
C ARG A 461 -5.77 -13.57 1.86
N GLU A 462 -5.51 -12.58 1.03
CA GLU A 462 -4.79 -12.72 -0.23
C GLU A 462 -3.28 -12.68 -0.03
N ARG A 463 -2.55 -13.37 -0.90
CA ARG A 463 -1.10 -13.27 -1.00
C ARG A 463 -0.72 -12.04 -1.82
N MET A 464 0.34 -11.35 -1.42
CA MET A 464 0.88 -10.21 -2.17
C MET A 464 2.18 -10.62 -2.88
N SER A 465 2.03 -11.25 -4.04
CA SER A 465 3.16 -11.70 -4.85
C SER A 465 3.80 -10.57 -5.66
N GLY A 466 5.04 -10.80 -6.12
CA GLY A 466 5.78 -9.88 -6.98
C GLY A 466 6.50 -8.79 -6.20
N ASN A 467 6.36 -7.54 -6.64
CA ASN A 467 7.00 -6.35 -6.08
C ASN A 467 5.98 -5.35 -5.51
N PRO A 468 5.26 -5.72 -4.43
CA PRO A 468 4.23 -4.88 -3.83
C PRO A 468 4.81 -3.70 -3.03
N PRO A 469 4.00 -2.68 -2.70
CA PRO A 469 4.35 -1.72 -1.66
C PRO A 469 4.54 -2.39 -0.30
N CYS A 470 5.35 -1.79 0.56
CA CYS A 470 5.35 -2.14 1.98
C CYS A 470 4.06 -1.72 2.67
N ALA A 471 3.78 -2.31 3.84
CA ALA A 471 2.68 -1.94 4.71
C ALA A 471 2.63 -0.42 4.95
N ARG A 472 1.44 0.17 4.81
CA ARG A 472 1.23 1.61 4.95
C ARG A 472 -0.25 1.96 5.09
N THR A 473 -0.53 3.16 5.57
CA THR A 473 -1.86 3.72 5.74
C THR A 473 -1.97 5.03 4.98
N GLU A 474 -3.19 5.52 4.80
CA GLU A 474 -3.48 6.84 4.21
C GLU A 474 -2.81 7.01 2.83
N MET A 475 -2.64 5.91 2.10
CA MET A 475 -2.15 5.91 0.73
C MET A 475 -3.28 6.22 -0.24
N ALA A 476 -2.92 6.82 -1.37
CA ALA A 476 -3.87 7.05 -2.44
C ALA A 476 -4.03 5.75 -3.24
N CYS A 477 -5.27 5.41 -3.62
CA CYS A 477 -5.56 4.19 -4.37
C CYS A 477 -6.69 4.43 -5.38
N THR A 478 -6.57 3.87 -6.57
CA THR A 478 -7.65 3.85 -7.56
C THR A 478 -7.55 2.60 -8.43
N TYR A 479 -8.68 2.10 -8.90
CA TYR A 479 -8.71 1.11 -9.96
C TYR A 479 -8.84 1.82 -11.31
N ASN A 480 -8.01 1.44 -12.27
CA ASN A 480 -8.06 1.96 -13.63
C ASN A 480 -8.63 0.88 -14.55
N ASP A 481 -9.89 1.04 -14.97
CA ASP A 481 -10.61 0.07 -15.81
C ASP A 481 -9.94 -0.15 -17.18
N LYS A 482 -9.26 0.87 -17.73
CA LYS A 482 -8.60 0.77 -19.05
C LYS A 482 -7.29 0.01 -18.97
N LEU A 483 -6.55 0.17 -17.88
CA LEU A 483 -5.32 -0.59 -17.60
C LEU A 483 -5.61 -1.97 -16.98
N GLN A 484 -6.81 -2.14 -16.42
CA GLN A 484 -7.19 -3.28 -15.58
C GLN A 484 -6.26 -3.51 -14.38
N LYS A 485 -5.79 -2.41 -13.79
CA LYS A 485 -4.88 -2.43 -12.65
C LYS A 485 -5.33 -1.53 -11.52
N THR A 486 -4.99 -1.92 -10.31
CA THR A 486 -5.06 -1.04 -9.14
C THR A 486 -3.77 -0.26 -9.04
N ILE A 487 -3.85 1.05 -8.85
CA ILE A 487 -2.70 1.94 -8.71
C ILE A 487 -2.67 2.44 -7.28
N VAL A 488 -1.49 2.39 -6.65
CA VAL A 488 -1.25 2.89 -5.29
C VAL A 488 -0.12 3.91 -5.31
N PHE A 489 -0.28 5.00 -4.57
CA PHE A 489 0.74 6.03 -4.40
C PHE A 489 0.88 6.48 -2.94
N GLY A 490 2.12 6.65 -2.50
CA GLY A 490 2.44 7.34 -1.26
C GLY A 490 1.89 6.66 -0.01
N GLY A 491 1.43 7.45 0.96
CA GLY A 491 1.02 6.99 2.29
C GLY A 491 2.13 7.12 3.32
N TYR A 492 1.90 6.59 4.52
CA TYR A 492 2.95 6.51 5.54
C TYR A 492 2.80 5.23 6.39
N MET A 493 3.86 4.81 7.09
CA MET A 493 3.85 3.67 8.01
C MET A 493 4.16 4.17 9.42
N PRO A 494 3.25 4.00 10.40
CA PRO A 494 3.39 4.60 11.73
C PRO A 494 4.45 3.95 12.62
N THR A 495 5.03 2.83 12.19
CA THR A 495 5.97 2.01 12.98
C THR A 495 7.31 1.77 12.29
N LEU A 496 7.53 2.37 11.10
CA LEU A 496 8.78 2.21 10.37
C LEU A 496 9.68 3.41 10.64
N PRO A 497 10.81 3.26 11.36
CA PRO A 497 11.63 4.40 11.72
C PRO A 497 12.30 5.06 10.50
N THR A 498 12.34 6.39 10.49
CA THR A 498 13.18 7.17 9.59
C THR A 498 14.26 7.90 10.40
N ILE A 499 15.51 7.78 9.97
CA ILE A 499 16.65 8.48 10.54
C ILE A 499 17.11 9.59 9.60
N VAL A 500 17.37 10.78 10.15
CA VAL A 500 17.91 11.94 9.44
C VAL A 500 19.22 12.34 10.10
N LEU A 501 20.31 11.66 9.73
CA LEU A 501 21.61 11.83 10.38
C LEU A 501 22.11 13.27 10.38
N GLU A 502 21.94 13.98 9.26
CA GLU A 502 22.36 15.39 9.10
C GLU A 502 21.74 16.32 10.15
N GLN A 503 20.60 15.94 10.73
CA GLN A 503 19.85 16.72 11.69
C GLN A 503 19.84 16.07 13.09
N GLY A 504 20.47 14.91 13.27
CA GLY A 504 20.42 14.15 14.51
C GLY A 504 18.99 13.74 14.91
N MET A 505 18.08 13.59 13.94
CA MET A 505 16.66 13.30 14.20
C MET A 505 16.30 11.85 13.85
N GLN A 506 15.41 11.27 14.64
CA GLN A 506 14.73 10.00 14.37
C GLN A 506 13.22 10.21 14.52
N PHE A 507 12.47 9.64 13.59
CA PHE A 507 11.02 9.53 13.65
C PHE A 507 10.64 8.06 13.69
N ASP A 508 9.57 7.71 14.40
CA ASP A 508 9.07 6.32 14.45
C ASP A 508 8.17 5.97 13.25
N PHE A 509 8.06 6.87 12.28
CA PHE A 509 7.28 6.71 11.07
C PHE A 509 8.06 7.06 9.81
N SER A 510 7.57 6.58 8.67
CA SER A 510 8.13 6.83 7.34
C SER A 510 7.04 7.23 6.35
N TYR A 511 7.28 8.28 5.57
CA TYR A 511 6.41 8.66 4.44
C TYR A 511 6.90 8.06 3.13
N PHE A 512 5.97 7.87 2.20
CA PHE A 512 6.22 7.28 0.90
C PHE A 512 5.81 8.22 -0.24
N ALA A 513 6.43 8.04 -1.40
CA ALA A 513 6.09 8.66 -2.69
C ALA A 513 6.36 7.71 -3.86
N ASP A 514 6.56 6.43 -3.56
CA ASP A 514 6.67 5.37 -4.55
C ASP A 514 5.28 5.06 -5.11
N THR A 515 5.27 4.54 -6.33
CA THR A 515 4.05 4.20 -7.07
C THR A 515 4.09 2.73 -7.40
N PHE A 516 2.96 2.05 -7.26
CA PHE A 516 2.82 0.63 -7.56
C PHE A 516 1.56 0.40 -8.38
N VAL A 517 1.61 -0.64 -9.20
CA VAL A 517 0.43 -1.24 -9.81
C VAL A 517 0.26 -2.66 -9.30
N TYR A 518 -0.98 -3.06 -9.03
CA TYR A 518 -1.34 -4.43 -8.79
C TYR A 518 -2.08 -4.95 -10.02
N ASP A 519 -1.42 -5.88 -10.71
CA ASP A 519 -1.97 -6.52 -11.89
C ASP A 519 -2.92 -7.64 -11.46
N THR A 520 -4.20 -7.50 -11.79
CA THR A 520 -5.23 -8.50 -11.49
C THR A 520 -5.52 -9.40 -12.68
N THR A 521 -4.88 -9.15 -13.83
CA THR A 521 -5.13 -9.92 -15.04
C THR A 521 -4.50 -11.31 -14.90
N LEU A 522 -5.36 -12.30 -14.71
CA LEU A 522 -4.97 -13.70 -14.79
C LEU A 522 -4.71 -14.01 -16.27
N LYS A 523 -3.44 -14.12 -16.65
CA LYS A 523 -3.11 -14.83 -17.88
C LYS A 523 -3.24 -16.31 -17.58
N THR A 524 -3.93 -17.08 -18.43
CA THR A 524 -3.91 -18.54 -18.32
C THR A 524 -2.45 -18.99 -18.24
N PRO A 525 -2.06 -19.84 -17.27
CA PRO A 525 -0.70 -20.34 -17.21
C PRO A 525 -0.37 -21.04 -18.52
N THR A 526 0.44 -20.41 -19.36
CA THR A 526 1.14 -21.14 -20.40
C THR A 526 2.33 -21.76 -19.69
N PHE A 527 2.32 -23.08 -19.55
CA PHE A 527 3.52 -23.84 -19.19
C PHE A 527 4.20 -24.32 -20.49
N PRO A 528 4.95 -23.48 -21.24
CA PRO A 528 6.00 -24.01 -22.08
C PRO A 528 7.16 -24.42 -21.18
N ASN A 529 7.89 -25.45 -21.60
CA ASN A 529 8.97 -26.09 -20.84
C ASN A 529 10.15 -25.18 -20.41
N ASP A 530 10.17 -23.88 -20.76
CA ASP A 530 11.39 -23.07 -20.69
C ASP A 530 11.39 -21.91 -19.68
N SER A 531 10.26 -21.56 -19.05
CA SER A 531 10.23 -20.77 -17.79
C SER A 531 8.80 -20.57 -17.28
N PRO A 532 8.45 -21.11 -16.09
CA PRO A 532 7.14 -20.87 -15.49
C PRO A 532 7.08 -19.43 -14.95
N THR A 533 6.57 -18.48 -15.73
CA THR A 533 6.13 -17.21 -15.16
C THR A 533 4.94 -17.46 -14.25
N LEU A 534 4.93 -16.90 -13.04
CA LEU A 534 3.81 -17.07 -12.12
C LEU A 534 2.58 -16.38 -12.73
N ALA A 535 1.65 -17.18 -13.25
CA ALA A 535 0.40 -16.73 -13.86
C ALA A 535 -0.61 -16.34 -12.77
N ALA A 536 -0.26 -15.33 -11.97
CA ALA A 536 -1.06 -14.90 -10.84
C ALA A 536 -0.99 -13.38 -10.66
N PRO A 537 -1.98 -12.80 -9.95
CA PRO A 537 -1.98 -11.39 -9.63
C PRO A 537 -0.71 -11.01 -8.86
N LYS A 538 -0.09 -9.90 -9.24
CA LYS A 538 1.20 -9.50 -8.68
C LYS A 538 1.37 -7.98 -8.63
N GLY A 539 2.08 -7.51 -7.61
CA GLY A 539 2.53 -6.13 -7.53
C GLY A 539 3.68 -5.87 -8.48
N LYS A 540 3.69 -4.68 -9.08
CA LYS A 540 4.85 -4.11 -9.78
C LYS A 540 5.12 -2.72 -9.25
N GLN A 541 6.39 -2.38 -9.09
CA GLN A 541 6.79 -1.00 -8.83
C GLN A 541 6.77 -0.21 -10.15
N VAL A 542 6.16 0.97 -10.13
CA VAL A 542 6.25 1.92 -11.23
C VAL A 542 7.51 2.74 -11.02
N LEU A 543 8.51 2.55 -11.87
CA LEU A 543 9.76 3.28 -11.84
C LEU A 543 9.56 4.62 -12.53
N THR A 544 9.60 5.68 -11.75
CA THR A 544 9.43 7.06 -12.22
C THR A 544 10.70 7.86 -11.98
N GLN A 545 11.09 8.64 -12.98
CA GLN A 545 12.19 9.58 -12.85
C GLN A 545 11.79 10.71 -11.87
N GLY A 546 10.68 11.39 -12.15
CA GLY A 546 10.07 12.33 -11.21
C GLY A 546 8.98 11.70 -10.36
N PHE A 547 8.77 12.23 -9.15
CA PHE A 547 7.65 11.83 -8.31
C PHE A 547 7.11 13.01 -7.47
N PRO A 548 5.80 13.05 -7.17
CA PRO A 548 5.24 14.01 -6.23
C PRO A 548 5.89 13.86 -4.85
N THR A 549 6.00 14.95 -4.09
CA THR A 549 6.59 14.92 -2.73
C THR A 549 5.95 13.87 -1.83
N TYR A 550 6.75 13.22 -0.96
CA TYR A 550 6.28 12.30 0.09
C TYR A 550 5.08 12.87 0.83
N ARG A 551 4.00 12.10 0.86
CA ARG A 551 2.75 12.53 1.45
C ARG A 551 1.83 11.35 1.73
N CYS A 552 0.96 11.53 2.71
CA CYS A 552 -0.22 10.70 2.90
C CYS A 552 -1.50 11.53 2.65
N GLN A 553 -2.65 10.87 2.66
CA GLN A 553 -3.99 11.43 2.42
C GLN A 553 -4.13 12.15 1.08
N ALA A 554 -3.21 11.90 0.14
CA ALA A 554 -3.45 12.22 -1.26
C ALA A 554 -4.56 11.30 -1.78
N GLN A 555 -5.25 11.74 -2.83
CA GLN A 555 -6.28 10.95 -3.47
C GLN A 555 -5.90 10.67 -4.92
N LEU A 556 -6.16 9.44 -5.37
CA LEU A 556 -6.05 9.04 -6.76
C LEU A 556 -7.44 8.86 -7.34
N ALA A 557 -7.63 9.30 -8.58
CA ALA A 557 -8.82 8.99 -9.35
C ALA A 557 -8.43 8.67 -10.80
N SER A 558 -8.99 7.59 -11.33
CA SER A 558 -8.87 7.24 -12.74
C SER A 558 -10.09 7.76 -13.49
N ASP A 559 -9.87 8.43 -14.61
CA ASP A 559 -10.94 8.89 -15.48
C ASP A 559 -11.49 7.70 -16.29
N PRO A 560 -12.75 7.27 -16.07
CA PRO A 560 -13.32 6.13 -16.78
C PRO A 560 -13.42 6.37 -18.30
N LYS A 561 -13.50 7.64 -18.73
CA LYS A 561 -13.59 8.00 -20.15
C LYS A 561 -12.25 7.82 -20.85
N THR A 562 -11.18 8.40 -20.30
CA THR A 562 -9.86 8.48 -20.97
C THR A 562 -8.86 7.42 -20.51
N GLY A 563 -9.07 6.80 -19.34
CA GLY A 563 -8.10 5.91 -18.71
C GLY A 563 -6.91 6.64 -18.07
N ARG A 564 -6.90 7.98 -18.02
CA ARG A 564 -5.85 8.72 -17.33
C ARG A 564 -6.03 8.66 -15.82
N THR A 565 -4.93 8.60 -15.08
CA THR A 565 -4.94 8.56 -13.61
C THR A 565 -4.36 9.85 -13.05
N TYR A 566 -5.09 10.46 -12.12
CA TYR A 566 -4.74 11.75 -11.53
C TYR A 566 -4.56 11.63 -10.03
N MET A 567 -3.61 12.40 -9.49
CA MET A 567 -3.40 12.57 -8.06
C MET A 567 -3.63 14.02 -7.66
N PHE A 568 -4.35 14.23 -6.57
CA PHE A 568 -4.51 15.54 -5.96
C PHE A 568 -4.22 15.48 -4.46
N GLY A 569 -3.74 16.61 -3.91
CA GLY A 569 -3.79 16.84 -2.48
C GLY A 569 -2.77 16.07 -1.64
N GLY A 570 -3.15 15.89 -0.37
CA GLY A 570 -2.37 15.18 0.66
C GLY A 570 -1.53 16.13 1.50
N PHE A 571 -0.83 15.57 2.48
CA PHE A 571 0.06 16.33 3.36
C PHE A 571 1.28 15.53 3.81
N THR A 572 2.23 16.25 4.39
CA THR A 572 3.40 15.67 5.07
C THR A 572 3.75 16.50 6.30
N ASN A 573 4.36 15.86 7.30
CA ASN A 573 5.00 16.58 8.40
C ASN A 573 6.28 17.24 7.90
N ASN A 574 6.49 18.52 8.22
CA ASN A 574 7.68 19.24 7.74
C ASN A 574 8.96 18.80 8.44
N GLN A 575 8.89 18.10 9.57
CA GLN A 575 10.07 17.52 10.18
C GLN A 575 10.68 16.41 9.28
N TYR A 576 9.89 15.83 8.38
CA TYR A 576 10.32 14.81 7.43
C TYR A 576 11.01 15.39 6.18
N ILE A 577 10.66 16.63 5.82
CA ILE A 577 11.16 17.32 4.62
C ILE A 577 12.05 18.47 5.07
N PRO A 578 13.31 18.56 4.63
CA PRO A 578 14.26 19.59 5.07
C PRO A 578 13.92 21.02 4.57
N THR A 579 12.72 21.54 4.85
CA THR A 579 12.24 22.85 4.41
C THR A 579 11.56 23.63 5.54
N ARG A 580 12.11 24.82 5.83
CA ARG A 580 11.59 25.92 6.67
C ARG A 580 11.15 25.55 8.11
N SER A 581 11.90 26.06 9.08
CA SER A 581 11.90 25.74 10.52
C SER A 581 10.65 26.04 11.36
N LYS A 582 9.49 26.39 10.79
CA LYS A 582 8.35 26.93 11.59
C LYS A 582 6.97 26.29 11.37
N LEU A 583 6.78 25.42 10.40
CA LEU A 583 5.47 24.79 10.15
C LEU A 583 5.51 23.33 10.63
N PHE A 584 4.45 22.84 11.30
CA PHE A 584 4.37 21.44 11.76
C PHE A 584 4.03 20.47 10.61
N SER A 585 3.08 20.85 9.74
CA SER A 585 2.68 20.10 8.55
C SER A 585 2.55 20.98 7.31
N ARG A 586 2.53 20.36 6.13
CA ARG A 586 2.29 21.02 4.84
C ARG A 586 1.33 20.19 4.01
N SER A 587 0.20 20.80 3.69
CA SER A 587 -0.76 20.28 2.72
C SER A 587 -0.41 20.73 1.30
N PHE A 588 -0.81 19.92 0.34
CA PHE A 588 -0.54 20.13 -1.07
C PHE A 588 -1.83 20.35 -1.84
N GLY A 589 -1.79 21.23 -2.84
CA GLY A 589 -2.92 21.56 -3.72
C GLY A 589 -2.53 21.45 -5.20
N ASP A 590 -1.55 20.61 -5.48
CA ASP A 590 -1.08 20.30 -6.82
C ASP A 590 -1.85 19.13 -7.43
N LEU A 591 -2.10 19.22 -8.74
CA LEU A 591 -2.70 18.16 -9.54
C LEU A 591 -1.60 17.52 -10.39
N TRP A 592 -1.56 16.19 -10.39
CA TRP A 592 -0.60 15.40 -11.14
C TRP A 592 -1.32 14.35 -11.99
N GLU A 593 -0.72 14.01 -13.12
CA GLU A 593 -1.12 12.92 -14.00
C GLU A 593 -0.05 11.83 -13.94
N LEU A 594 -0.46 10.58 -13.71
CA LEU A 594 0.39 9.41 -13.83
C LEU A 594 0.25 8.81 -15.23
N ARG A 595 1.40 8.57 -15.86
CA ARG A 595 1.51 7.86 -17.14
C ARG A 595 2.33 6.59 -16.92
N ILE A 596 1.88 5.48 -17.48
CA ILE A 596 2.47 4.15 -17.26
C ILE A 596 2.78 3.54 -18.62
N ASP A 597 3.97 2.97 -18.76
CA ASP A 597 4.47 2.31 -19.98
C ASP A 597 3.78 0.95 -20.20
N GLU A 598 2.46 1.00 -20.34
CA GLU A 598 1.57 -0.08 -20.75
C GLU A 598 0.48 0.47 -21.67
N VAL A 599 -0.19 -0.43 -22.41
CA VAL A 599 -1.27 -0.06 -23.33
C VAL A 599 -2.38 0.68 -22.58
N GLY A 600 -2.71 1.89 -23.02
CA GLY A 600 -3.71 2.76 -22.37
C GLY A 600 -3.16 3.60 -21.22
N GLY A 601 -1.87 3.51 -20.91
CA GLY A 601 -1.21 4.27 -19.84
C GLY A 601 -0.63 5.62 -20.29
N HIS A 602 -0.82 6.01 -21.56
CA HIS A 602 -0.45 7.31 -22.14
C HIS A 602 1.04 7.67 -21.99
N PHE A 603 1.91 6.65 -21.96
CA PHE A 603 3.35 6.85 -21.81
C PHE A 603 4.04 7.27 -23.12
N ASP A 604 3.41 7.02 -24.26
CA ASP A 604 3.81 7.51 -25.58
C ASP A 604 3.89 9.05 -25.65
N GLU A 605 3.18 9.76 -24.76
CA GLU A 605 3.25 11.21 -24.63
C GLU A 605 4.44 11.72 -23.78
N VAL A 606 5.23 10.82 -23.20
CA VAL A 606 6.32 11.17 -22.28
C VAL A 606 7.60 11.41 -23.07
N ASN A 607 8.16 12.62 -22.96
CA ASN A 607 9.52 12.88 -23.40
C ASN A 607 10.50 12.39 -22.32
N VAL A 608 10.92 11.12 -22.43
CA VAL A 608 11.79 10.45 -21.46
C VAL A 608 13.12 11.18 -21.31
N GLU A 609 13.71 11.67 -22.41
CA GLU A 609 14.98 12.40 -22.37
C GLU A 609 14.85 13.70 -21.58
N GLU A 610 13.77 14.46 -21.80
CA GLU A 610 13.53 15.69 -21.04
C GLU A 610 13.23 15.41 -19.56
N GLU A 611 12.47 14.36 -19.28
CA GLU A 611 12.12 13.97 -17.93
C GLU A 611 13.37 13.60 -17.12
N MET A 612 14.30 12.80 -17.69
CA MET A 612 15.57 12.47 -17.05
C MET A 612 16.39 13.71 -16.65
N ARG A 613 16.20 14.85 -17.33
CA ARG A 613 16.95 16.09 -17.07
C ARG A 613 16.25 17.05 -16.12
N SER A 614 14.92 17.05 -16.10
CA SER A 614 14.12 18.12 -15.50
C SER A 614 13.09 17.65 -14.48
N ALA A 615 12.92 16.35 -14.33
CA ALA A 615 11.95 15.81 -13.41
C ALA A 615 12.22 16.19 -11.96
N LYS A 616 11.14 16.34 -11.22
CA LYS A 616 11.17 16.70 -9.81
C LYS A 616 11.08 15.43 -8.96
N ALA A 617 12.09 15.17 -8.15
CA ALA A 617 12.12 14.05 -7.20
C ALA A 617 11.60 14.52 -5.83
N GLY A 618 10.28 14.67 -5.70
CA GLY A 618 9.66 15.14 -4.48
C GLY A 618 10.13 16.55 -4.07
N PRO A 619 10.61 16.78 -2.83
CA PRO A 619 11.16 18.08 -2.43
C PRO A 619 12.56 18.34 -3.04
N TRP A 620 13.28 17.30 -3.49
CA TRP A 620 14.58 17.45 -4.14
C TRP A 620 14.43 17.88 -5.59
N GLN A 621 15.45 18.56 -6.08
CA GLN A 621 15.60 18.92 -7.48
C GLN A 621 16.88 18.27 -7.99
N TRP A 622 16.95 17.99 -9.28
CA TRP A 622 18.15 17.45 -9.89
C TRP A 622 18.93 18.52 -10.62
N CYS A 623 20.25 18.41 -10.56
CA CYS A 623 21.10 19.23 -11.38
C CYS A 623 20.96 18.77 -12.83
N PHE A 624 20.55 19.66 -13.71
CA PHE A 624 20.35 19.38 -15.14
C PHE A 624 21.60 18.75 -15.79
N SER A 625 22.80 19.17 -15.36
CA SER A 625 24.07 18.74 -15.97
C SER A 625 24.61 17.46 -15.34
N CYS A 626 24.74 17.40 -14.01
CA CYS A 626 25.41 16.31 -13.31
C CYS A 626 24.47 15.33 -12.58
N ALA A 627 23.15 15.53 -12.67
CA ALA A 627 22.14 14.66 -12.07
C ALA A 627 22.15 14.56 -10.53
N ALA A 628 23.05 15.25 -9.82
CA ALA A 628 23.05 15.27 -8.36
C ALA A 628 21.70 15.76 -7.82
N ALA A 629 21.21 15.17 -6.72
CA ALA A 629 19.97 15.56 -6.06
C ALA A 629 20.22 16.51 -4.88
N GLY A 630 19.45 17.60 -4.79
CA GLY A 630 19.62 18.59 -3.72
C GLY A 630 18.77 19.85 -3.87
N PRO A 631 18.92 20.82 -2.95
CA PRO A 631 18.20 22.09 -2.97
C PRO A 631 18.85 23.08 -3.95
N TRP A 632 18.77 22.78 -5.25
CA TRP A 632 19.47 23.53 -6.29
C TRP A 632 18.80 24.85 -6.67
N ARG A 633 19.57 25.72 -7.32
CA ARG A 633 19.07 27.02 -7.80
C ARG A 633 18.29 26.83 -9.09
N LYS A 634 17.13 27.49 -9.18
CA LYS A 634 16.32 27.56 -10.41
C LYS A 634 17.04 28.36 -11.47
N CYS A 635 16.88 27.95 -12.73
CA CYS A 635 17.26 28.79 -13.86
C CYS A 635 16.44 30.09 -13.87
N GLY A 636 17.13 31.23 -13.89
CA GLY A 636 16.52 32.56 -13.96
C GLY A 636 16.15 33.02 -15.37
N GLY A 637 16.31 32.17 -16.39
CA GLY A 637 16.00 32.51 -17.78
C GLY A 637 14.51 32.41 -18.14
N SER A 638 14.21 32.53 -19.44
CA SER A 638 12.84 32.52 -19.97
C SER A 638 12.09 31.20 -19.76
N CYS A 639 12.77 30.13 -19.35
CA CYS A 639 12.15 28.85 -19.00
C CYS A 639 11.42 28.87 -17.64
N LYS A 640 11.45 30.00 -16.90
CA LYS A 640 10.75 30.19 -15.61
C LYS A 640 11.12 29.14 -14.55
N GLY A 641 12.39 28.71 -14.54
CA GLY A 641 12.89 27.74 -13.58
C GLY A 641 12.51 26.30 -13.88
N ARG A 642 12.35 25.94 -15.16
CA ARG A 642 12.15 24.54 -15.60
C ARG A 642 13.31 23.61 -15.23
N VAL A 643 14.53 24.15 -15.15
CA VAL A 643 15.73 23.38 -14.79
C VAL A 643 16.40 23.96 -13.55
N PHE A 644 17.20 23.12 -12.89
CA PHE A 644 17.97 23.46 -11.71
C PHE A 644 19.44 23.10 -11.88
N LEU A 645 20.32 23.86 -11.24
CA LEU A 645 21.77 23.72 -11.37
C LEU A 645 22.43 23.82 -9.99
N CYS A 646 23.35 22.90 -9.68
CA CYS A 646 23.99 22.83 -8.37
C CYS A 646 25.11 23.86 -8.18
N GLY A 647 25.63 24.44 -9.26
CA GLY A 647 26.71 25.43 -9.22
C GLY A 647 27.04 26.03 -10.59
N GLU A 648 28.01 26.94 -10.61
CA GLU A 648 28.45 27.66 -11.82
C GLU A 648 29.06 26.75 -12.88
N ALA A 649 29.80 25.72 -12.47
CA ALA A 649 30.40 24.74 -13.37
C ALA A 649 29.31 24.01 -14.18
N CYS A 650 28.33 23.42 -13.47
CA CYS A 650 27.20 22.76 -14.12
C CYS A 650 26.36 23.74 -14.94
N LEU A 651 26.17 24.99 -14.50
CA LEU A 651 25.52 26.00 -15.32
C LEU A 651 26.27 26.17 -16.64
N LYS A 652 27.58 26.40 -16.63
CA LYS A 652 28.38 26.61 -17.84
C LYS A 652 28.33 25.41 -18.79
N GLU A 653 28.43 24.20 -18.24
CA GLU A 653 28.41 22.94 -18.99
C GLU A 653 27.03 22.68 -19.62
N GLY A 654 25.97 22.70 -18.81
CA GLY A 654 24.61 22.36 -19.24
C GLY A 654 23.88 23.48 -19.97
N TRP A 655 24.38 24.72 -19.97
CA TRP A 655 23.67 25.87 -20.53
C TRP A 655 23.39 25.73 -22.02
N LYS A 656 24.34 25.19 -22.80
CA LYS A 656 24.17 25.02 -24.26
C LYS A 656 23.06 24.00 -24.56
N GLU A 657 23.07 22.87 -23.86
CA GLU A 657 22.04 21.83 -23.96
C GLU A 657 20.69 22.38 -23.49
N HIS A 658 20.62 23.02 -22.32
CA HIS A 658 19.40 23.64 -21.77
C HIS A 658 18.77 24.67 -22.72
N LYS A 659 19.60 25.54 -23.33
CA LYS A 659 19.14 26.51 -24.33
C LYS A 659 18.51 25.84 -25.54
N THR A 660 19.10 24.74 -25.99
CA THR A 660 18.63 23.99 -27.17
C THR A 660 17.34 23.24 -26.84
N MET A 661 17.34 22.49 -25.74
CA MET A 661 16.23 21.65 -25.30
C MET A 661 14.99 22.46 -24.89
N HIS A 662 15.17 23.62 -24.26
CA HIS A 662 14.06 24.40 -23.69
C HIS A 662 13.87 25.79 -24.31
N ALA A 663 14.58 26.10 -25.39
CA ALA A 663 14.58 27.42 -26.03
C ALA A 663 14.80 28.58 -25.02
N CYS A 664 15.60 28.34 -23.98
CA CYS A 664 15.75 29.27 -22.87
C CYS A 664 16.62 30.46 -23.26
N LYS A 665 16.14 31.67 -23.00
CA LYS A 665 16.87 32.92 -23.19
C LYS A 665 17.26 33.50 -21.84
N LYS A 666 18.36 34.25 -21.80
CA LYS A 666 18.74 35.02 -20.60
C LYS A 666 17.64 36.06 -20.38
N ALA A 667 17.08 36.10 -19.16
CA ALA A 667 16.08 37.09 -18.77
C ALA A 667 16.70 38.47 -18.63
#